data_AF-A0A3M0ZQV1-F1
#
_entry.id   AF-A0A3M0ZQV1-F1
#
_cell.length_a   1.000
_cell.length_b   1.000
_cell.length_c   1.000
_cell.angle_alpha   90.00
_cell.angle_beta   90.00
_cell.angle_gamma   90.00
#
_symmetry.space_group_name_H-M   'P 1'
#
loop_
_entity.id
_entity.type
_entity.pdbx_description
1 polymer ?
#
loop_
_entity_poly.entity_id
_entity_poly.type
_entity_poly.pdbx_seq_one_letter_code
_entity_poly.pdbx_strand_id
1 'polypeptide(L)'
;MNGDFPYSDLLPFESHFAEIEGYKMHYIDEGEGDAVILVHGNPTWCFYFRELIGKLKDSFRVIAPDHIGCGLSEHPPARFRAKDRVRHLEALLDMLGLESYSFVMHDWGGPIGTSVALNNVDKVNRLVYLNTTLTETESLPTVIKLAARPIPGRFMTRHTKYFLKLATTPGLGITKKLPKKVRKGYFYPYRRRRDREAIWNFVDDIPFHPEHPSFSDMQAIGESISALGEKPVKIIWGLKDPCFHEEMLSKVVSLFPQADVTELPKASHLVLEDEGDKVCSLILDFLLSPSPQKALERAEDSSQKPSLYKIFVQTAEKNLYRDAVIIPRVWGNSITYRHINYKDMLDLVRRYHRGLISLGLERGDRVLFLVKPGIDFLALAYAVMAEGAVPVFIDPGIEKKHLYECLKRLDPDVFIGTQKAHILRLLKKGLFPSLKFHVIASEWSVIGGPTLSILKRFSSHPVPPTKYWETAMIGFTSGATGPPKGVVFTQDMVLRQLKIFREFFGIEERKRDLPLLPIFSLFHIANGVTAVFPPIDPSKPLSLDPHILCKIVSDLGISYSFGSPTLWKKIAQYCVRSRVRLPTLEKIFMAGAPVPQETVKILKEAAPNSESYTPYGATEALPVTLVSGSELLSKTGEPASSGELGVYVGKAVEGVEIKVIKPKDGIIDDISKISEMGSYEIGEVIVKGANVSRSYHKNPAANAASKISDTRGLPWHRMGDMGYLDREGGLYFCGRKSHVVRWNEKIFYPIPVERVFNCHPKINRTALVDGGMIGPVIVAEPTPGFWPEGDRDRERLIGELRELGQADPLTKDISLILLRQSLPVDSRHNAKIYRDRLRDWVKAEVESKRIAAHLTT
;
A
#
# COMPACT_ATOMS: atom_id res chain seq x y z
N MET A 1 -50.30 17.55 25.44
CA MET A 1 -49.97 17.43 26.88
C MET A 1 -48.61 18.09 27.07
N ASN A 2 -48.55 19.40 27.26
CA ASN A 2 -47.26 20.10 27.45
C ASN A 2 -46.92 20.32 28.94
N GLY A 3 -47.36 19.41 29.83
CA GLY A 3 -47.29 19.64 31.28
C GLY A 3 -46.50 18.65 32.14
N ASP A 4 -46.32 17.38 31.72
CA ASP A 4 -45.88 16.31 32.66
C ASP A 4 -44.87 15.30 32.07
N PHE A 5 -44.11 15.67 31.03
CA PHE A 5 -43.03 14.82 30.50
C PHE A 5 -41.71 15.06 31.27
N PRO A 6 -41.23 14.11 32.09
CA PRO A 6 -40.11 14.36 33.02
C PRO A 6 -38.72 14.40 32.38
N TYR A 7 -38.65 14.29 31.04
CA TYR A 7 -37.40 14.35 30.26
C TYR A 7 -37.46 15.42 29.16
N SER A 8 -38.30 16.44 29.32
CA SER A 8 -38.40 17.56 28.37
C SER A 8 -37.07 18.30 28.18
N ASP A 9 -36.16 18.26 29.16
CA ASP A 9 -34.80 18.81 29.02
C ASP A 9 -33.90 17.97 28.09
N LEU A 10 -34.20 16.68 27.91
CA LEU A 10 -33.46 15.78 27.02
C LEU A 10 -34.13 15.63 25.65
N LEU A 11 -35.43 15.90 25.55
CA LEU A 11 -36.17 15.94 24.29
C LEU A 11 -37.01 17.23 24.26
N PRO A 12 -36.37 18.40 24.05
CA PRO A 12 -36.99 19.72 24.16
C PRO A 12 -37.72 20.12 22.86
N PHE A 13 -38.53 19.21 22.32
CA PHE A 13 -39.22 19.37 21.05
C PHE A 13 -40.74 19.28 21.23
N GLU A 14 -41.50 19.89 20.33
CA GLU A 14 -42.96 19.88 20.40
C GLU A 14 -43.52 18.49 20.06
N SER A 15 -44.42 18.00 20.91
CA SER A 15 -45.11 16.72 20.71
C SER A 15 -46.38 16.91 19.88
N HIS A 16 -46.42 16.29 18.72
CA HIS A 16 -47.59 16.20 17.86
C HIS A 16 -48.25 14.82 17.95
N PHE A 17 -49.53 14.76 17.60
CA PHE A 17 -50.29 13.52 17.60
C PHE A 17 -51.22 13.46 16.39
N ALA A 18 -51.20 12.34 15.69
CA ALA A 18 -52.08 12.01 14.57
C ALA A 18 -53.01 10.86 14.95
N GLU A 19 -54.21 10.86 14.40
CA GLU A 19 -55.14 9.72 14.51
C GLU A 19 -54.95 8.82 13.29
N ILE A 20 -54.41 7.61 13.51
CA ILE A 20 -54.05 6.65 12.46
C ILE A 20 -54.74 5.32 12.75
N GLU A 21 -55.62 4.87 11.86
CA GLU A 21 -56.44 3.64 12.03
C GLU A 21 -57.16 3.58 13.40
N GLY A 22 -57.59 4.74 13.93
CA GLY A 22 -58.28 4.86 15.23
C GLY A 22 -57.36 4.84 16.46
N TYR A 23 -56.04 4.91 16.28
CA TYR A 23 -55.05 5.01 17.36
C TYR A 23 -54.34 6.35 17.33
N LYS A 24 -53.96 6.83 18.51
CA LYS A 24 -53.18 8.07 18.64
C LYS A 24 -51.68 7.81 18.45
N MET A 25 -51.14 8.23 17.31
CA MET A 25 -49.72 8.12 16.98
C MET A 25 -48.98 9.42 17.30
N HIS A 26 -47.93 9.36 18.11
CA HIS A 26 -47.07 10.49 18.45
C HIS A 26 -45.97 10.68 17.40
N TYR A 27 -45.60 11.93 17.14
CA TYR A 27 -44.42 12.28 16.36
C TYR A 27 -43.86 13.64 16.81
N ILE A 28 -42.56 13.83 16.58
CA ILE A 28 -41.90 15.14 16.61
C ILE A 28 -41.85 15.68 15.18
N ASP A 29 -42.05 16.99 14.99
CA ASP A 29 -41.94 17.69 13.71
C ASP A 29 -41.26 19.05 13.95
N GLU A 30 -39.98 19.14 13.61
CA GLU A 30 -39.13 20.29 13.98
C GLU A 30 -38.34 20.79 12.78
N GLY A 31 -38.21 22.11 12.64
CA GLY A 31 -37.48 22.73 11.53
C GLY A 31 -38.31 22.88 10.25
N GLU A 32 -37.66 23.35 9.18
CA GLU A 32 -38.28 23.66 7.89
C GLU A 32 -37.41 23.15 6.73
N GLY A 33 -37.99 23.07 5.52
CA GLY A 33 -37.28 22.63 4.31
C GLY A 33 -37.49 21.15 3.98
N ASP A 34 -36.49 20.53 3.36
CA ASP A 34 -36.55 19.12 2.94
C ASP A 34 -36.82 18.21 4.14
N ALA A 35 -37.77 17.29 4.00
CA ALA A 35 -38.19 16.43 5.09
C ALA A 35 -37.21 15.27 5.33
N VAL A 36 -36.90 15.00 6.61
CA VAL A 36 -36.07 13.86 7.05
C VAL A 36 -36.85 13.06 8.09
N ILE A 37 -37.18 11.81 7.75
CA ILE A 37 -37.97 10.91 8.58
C ILE A 37 -37.05 9.99 9.38
N LEU A 38 -37.14 10.07 10.71
CA LEU A 38 -36.31 9.30 11.63
C LEU A 38 -37.09 8.08 12.17
N VAL A 39 -36.81 6.89 11.64
CA VAL A 39 -37.54 5.67 11.95
C VAL A 39 -36.74 4.82 12.93
N HIS A 40 -37.28 4.67 14.15
CA HIS A 40 -36.64 3.92 15.22
C HIS A 40 -36.96 2.42 15.17
N GLY A 41 -36.20 1.63 15.94
CA GLY A 41 -36.42 0.19 16.10
C GLY A 41 -36.95 -0.22 17.48
N ASN A 42 -36.63 -1.43 17.93
CA ASN A 42 -37.13 -2.05 19.14
C ASN A 42 -35.99 -2.39 20.12
N PRO A 43 -36.04 -1.96 21.40
CA PRO A 43 -37.15 -1.32 22.11
C PRO A 43 -36.96 0.20 22.22
N THR A 44 -36.42 0.84 21.17
CA THR A 44 -36.20 2.29 21.15
C THR A 44 -37.48 3.03 20.75
N TRP A 45 -37.41 4.36 20.75
CA TRP A 45 -38.47 5.29 20.35
C TRP A 45 -37.80 6.59 19.90
N CYS A 46 -38.54 7.63 19.49
CA CYS A 46 -37.99 8.87 18.93
C CYS A 46 -36.90 9.51 19.79
N PHE A 47 -36.91 9.25 21.11
CA PHE A 47 -35.88 9.65 22.07
C PHE A 47 -34.44 9.21 21.72
N TYR A 48 -34.28 8.12 20.94
CA TYR A 48 -32.97 7.70 20.41
C TYR A 48 -32.35 8.78 19.52
N PHE A 49 -33.18 9.51 18.79
CA PHE A 49 -32.76 10.52 17.83
C PHE A 49 -32.66 11.94 18.40
N ARG A 50 -32.85 12.14 19.72
CA ARG A 50 -32.91 13.49 20.33
C ARG A 50 -31.76 14.44 19.93
N GLU A 51 -30.53 13.93 19.93
CA GLU A 51 -29.34 14.71 19.55
C GLU A 51 -29.29 14.95 18.04
N LEU A 52 -29.76 13.99 17.25
CA LEU A 52 -29.82 14.08 15.80
C LEU A 52 -30.88 15.10 15.34
N ILE A 53 -32.07 15.10 15.97
CA ILE A 53 -33.11 16.11 15.74
C ILE A 53 -32.53 17.51 16.00
N GLY A 54 -31.85 17.70 17.13
CA GLY A 54 -31.19 18.96 17.46
C GLY A 54 -30.13 19.39 16.45
N LYS A 55 -29.43 18.43 15.82
CA LYS A 55 -28.40 18.69 14.80
C LYS A 55 -28.98 19.00 13.40
N LEU A 56 -30.15 18.44 13.07
CA LEU A 56 -30.73 18.52 11.72
C LEU A 56 -31.77 19.63 11.57
N LYS A 57 -32.49 20.02 12.64
CA LYS A 57 -33.64 20.94 12.57
C LYS A 57 -33.34 22.33 11.98
N ASP A 58 -32.08 22.77 12.05
CA ASP A 58 -31.66 24.06 11.50
C ASP A 58 -31.49 24.03 9.96
N SER A 59 -31.54 22.85 9.35
CA SER A 59 -31.33 22.65 7.90
C SER A 59 -32.42 21.81 7.21
N PHE A 60 -33.24 21.12 7.98
CA PHE A 60 -34.25 20.18 7.49
C PHE A 60 -35.51 20.24 8.36
N ARG A 61 -36.66 19.86 7.77
CA ARG A 61 -37.85 19.51 8.53
C ARG A 61 -37.70 18.06 9.01
N VAL A 62 -37.51 17.88 10.31
CA VAL A 62 -37.19 16.58 10.92
C VAL A 62 -38.43 15.99 11.57
N ILE A 63 -38.87 14.84 11.05
CA ILE A 63 -40.06 14.14 11.54
C ILE A 63 -39.62 12.84 12.20
N ALA A 64 -39.89 12.68 13.49
CA ALA A 64 -39.51 11.48 14.26
C ALA A 64 -40.76 10.83 14.88
N PRO A 65 -41.42 9.91 14.15
CA PRO A 65 -42.62 9.23 14.65
C PRO A 65 -42.29 8.13 15.66
N ASP A 66 -43.18 7.95 16.62
CA ASP A 66 -43.21 6.77 17.47
C ASP A 66 -44.19 5.73 16.90
N HIS A 67 -43.72 4.52 16.62
CA HIS A 67 -44.60 3.42 16.21
C HIS A 67 -45.75 3.22 17.23
N ILE A 68 -46.96 2.89 16.78
CA ILE A 68 -48.06 2.58 17.71
C ILE A 68 -47.63 1.42 18.63
N GLY A 69 -47.79 1.63 19.94
CA GLY A 69 -47.28 0.76 21.00
C GLY A 69 -45.88 1.09 21.52
N CYS A 70 -45.22 2.12 20.99
CA CYS A 70 -43.92 2.62 21.41
C CYS A 70 -43.97 4.09 21.81
N GLY A 71 -42.94 4.54 22.53
CA GLY A 71 -42.74 5.97 22.80
C GLY A 71 -43.92 6.64 23.51
N LEU A 72 -44.38 7.78 22.97
CA LEU A 72 -45.57 8.49 23.47
C LEU A 72 -46.83 8.19 22.65
N SER A 73 -46.75 7.29 21.66
CA SER A 73 -47.93 6.78 20.95
C SER A 73 -48.80 5.95 21.89
N GLU A 74 -50.04 5.74 21.49
CA GLU A 74 -50.96 4.86 22.21
C GLU A 74 -50.40 3.43 22.32
N HIS A 75 -50.64 2.77 23.46
CA HIS A 75 -50.21 1.38 23.72
C HIS A 75 -51.41 0.42 23.74
N PRO A 76 -52.04 0.12 22.59
CA PRO A 76 -53.16 -0.81 22.55
C PRO A 76 -52.69 -2.25 22.78
N PRO A 77 -53.57 -3.15 23.27
CA PRO A 77 -53.29 -4.59 23.37
C PRO A 77 -53.38 -5.32 22.02
N ALA A 78 -53.24 -4.59 20.90
CA ALA A 78 -53.28 -5.12 19.54
C ALA A 78 -51.93 -5.74 19.15
N ARG A 79 -51.95 -6.73 18.27
CA ARG A 79 -50.73 -7.36 17.72
C ARG A 79 -50.43 -6.78 16.34
N PHE A 80 -49.50 -5.84 16.27
CA PHE A 80 -49.05 -5.26 15.01
C PHE A 80 -47.80 -5.96 14.47
N ARG A 81 -47.80 -6.24 13.17
CA ARG A 81 -46.64 -6.73 12.41
C ARG A 81 -45.96 -5.59 11.66
N ALA A 82 -44.79 -5.85 11.08
CA ALA A 82 -44.03 -4.91 10.28
C ALA A 82 -44.89 -4.25 9.18
N LYS A 83 -45.68 -5.04 8.44
CA LYS A 83 -46.58 -4.50 7.41
C LYS A 83 -47.62 -3.51 7.92
N ASP A 84 -48.11 -3.71 9.16
CA ASP A 84 -49.07 -2.77 9.75
C ASP A 84 -48.36 -1.45 10.07
N ARG A 85 -47.11 -1.51 10.54
CA ARG A 85 -46.28 -0.34 10.83
C ARG A 85 -45.88 0.42 9.56
N VAL A 86 -45.66 -0.30 8.45
CA VAL A 86 -45.48 0.31 7.12
C VAL A 86 -46.70 1.12 6.75
N ARG A 87 -47.91 0.53 6.81
CA ARG A 87 -49.16 1.26 6.54
C ARG A 87 -49.35 2.47 7.47
N HIS A 88 -49.06 2.32 8.76
CA HIS A 88 -49.21 3.42 9.73
C HIS A 88 -48.26 4.57 9.45
N LEU A 89 -47.01 4.25 9.09
CA LEU A 89 -46.03 5.26 8.71
C LEU A 89 -46.44 5.96 7.42
N GLU A 90 -46.89 5.23 6.39
CA GLU A 90 -47.42 5.81 5.14
C GLU A 90 -48.60 6.75 5.41
N ALA A 91 -49.58 6.31 6.19
CA ALA A 91 -50.73 7.13 6.55
C ALA A 91 -50.33 8.43 7.25
N LEU A 92 -49.29 8.38 8.11
CA LEU A 92 -48.75 9.58 8.73
C LEU A 92 -48.08 10.51 7.71
N LEU A 93 -47.21 9.97 6.83
CA LEU A 93 -46.50 10.78 5.83
C LEU A 93 -47.45 11.42 4.81
N ASP A 94 -48.50 10.69 4.40
CA ASP A 94 -49.55 11.21 3.51
C ASP A 94 -50.39 12.29 4.20
N MET A 95 -50.73 12.11 5.48
CA MET A 95 -51.43 13.15 6.27
C MET A 95 -50.61 14.43 6.39
N LEU A 96 -49.29 14.31 6.53
CA LEU A 96 -48.37 15.46 6.58
C LEU A 96 -48.12 16.10 5.20
N GLY A 97 -48.66 15.53 4.11
CA GLY A 97 -48.58 16.08 2.77
C GLY A 97 -47.17 16.10 2.19
N LEU A 98 -46.33 15.12 2.55
CA LEU A 98 -44.93 15.13 2.13
C LEU A 98 -44.76 14.64 0.68
N GLU A 99 -44.27 15.53 -0.17
CA GLU A 99 -44.00 15.22 -1.59
C GLU A 99 -42.58 14.70 -1.82
N SER A 100 -41.64 15.02 -0.93
CA SER A 100 -40.30 14.42 -0.94
C SER A 100 -39.68 14.34 0.44
N TYR A 101 -38.93 13.28 0.72
CA TYR A 101 -38.28 13.07 2.02
C TYR A 101 -37.08 12.12 1.96
N SER A 102 -36.20 12.21 2.96
CA SER A 102 -35.11 11.27 3.20
C SER A 102 -35.37 10.45 4.46
N PHE A 103 -34.79 9.27 4.57
CA PHE A 103 -34.93 8.43 5.77
C PHE A 103 -33.62 8.31 6.55
N VAL A 104 -33.73 8.28 7.89
CA VAL A 104 -32.71 7.74 8.79
C VAL A 104 -33.33 6.62 9.59
N MET A 105 -32.79 5.42 9.46
CA MET A 105 -33.40 4.20 9.94
C MET A 105 -32.46 3.44 10.88
N HIS A 106 -32.99 2.93 11.98
CA HIS A 106 -32.26 2.12 12.94
C HIS A 106 -33.02 0.85 13.30
N ASP A 107 -32.31 -0.29 13.35
CA ASP A 107 -32.90 -1.57 13.76
C ASP A 107 -34.19 -1.87 12.96
N TRP A 108 -35.33 -2.19 13.57
CA TRP A 108 -36.60 -2.40 12.85
C TRP A 108 -37.06 -1.22 11.99
N GLY A 109 -36.54 -0.02 12.23
CA GLY A 109 -36.77 1.11 11.35
C GLY A 109 -36.22 0.92 9.94
N GLY A 110 -35.20 0.07 9.76
CA GLY A 110 -34.66 -0.29 8.45
C GLY A 110 -35.69 -1.00 7.57
N PRO A 111 -36.16 -2.21 7.91
CA PRO A 111 -37.12 -2.91 7.06
C PRO A 111 -38.43 -2.12 6.91
N ILE A 112 -38.91 -1.44 7.95
CA ILE A 112 -40.14 -0.64 7.86
C ILE A 112 -39.96 0.57 6.94
N GLY A 113 -38.91 1.37 7.15
CA GLY A 113 -38.65 2.56 6.34
C GLY A 113 -38.30 2.20 4.90
N THR A 114 -37.56 1.11 4.66
CA THR A 114 -37.27 0.63 3.30
C THR A 114 -38.52 0.15 2.57
N SER A 115 -39.46 -0.53 3.26
CA SER A 115 -40.75 -0.89 2.64
C SER A 115 -41.55 0.35 2.23
N VAL A 116 -41.64 1.36 3.09
CA VAL A 116 -42.29 2.64 2.73
C VAL A 116 -41.57 3.31 1.56
N ALA A 117 -40.24 3.27 1.54
CA ALA A 117 -39.43 3.83 0.47
C ALA A 117 -39.67 3.12 -0.88
N LEU A 118 -39.84 1.79 -0.87
CA LEU A 118 -40.15 1.00 -2.05
C LEU A 118 -41.57 1.25 -2.57
N ASN A 119 -42.53 1.53 -1.69
CA ASN A 119 -43.88 1.90 -2.09
C ASN A 119 -43.97 3.34 -2.64
N ASN A 120 -42.97 4.17 -2.36
CA ASN A 120 -42.98 5.61 -2.66
C ASN A 120 -41.65 6.07 -3.30
N VAL A 121 -41.09 5.28 -4.22
CA VAL A 121 -39.74 5.50 -4.79
C VAL A 121 -39.54 6.94 -5.29
N ASP A 122 -40.54 7.53 -5.93
CA ASP A 122 -40.46 8.88 -6.49
C ASP A 122 -40.35 9.99 -5.43
N LYS A 123 -40.88 9.76 -4.22
CA LYS A 123 -40.83 10.71 -3.10
C LYS A 123 -39.53 10.62 -2.31
N VAL A 124 -38.72 9.56 -2.48
CA VAL A 124 -37.54 9.32 -1.63
C VAL A 124 -36.29 9.96 -2.20
N ASN A 125 -35.66 10.84 -1.43
CA ASN A 125 -34.44 11.55 -1.80
C ASN A 125 -33.18 10.78 -1.43
N ARG A 126 -33.04 10.35 -0.16
CA ARG A 126 -31.84 9.69 0.39
C ARG A 126 -32.20 8.68 1.49
N LEU A 127 -31.34 7.70 1.70
CA LEU A 127 -31.52 6.65 2.72
C LEU A 127 -30.28 6.56 3.62
N VAL A 128 -30.49 6.55 4.93
CA VAL A 128 -29.44 6.33 5.93
C VAL A 128 -29.79 5.12 6.79
N TYR A 129 -28.90 4.15 6.87
CA TYR A 129 -29.04 2.95 7.68
C TYR A 129 -28.05 2.96 8.86
N LEU A 130 -28.59 2.80 10.06
CA LEU A 130 -27.86 2.51 11.30
C LEU A 130 -28.17 1.06 11.68
N ASN A 131 -27.18 0.29 12.18
CA ASN A 131 -27.29 -1.11 12.63
C ASN A 131 -28.69 -1.73 12.51
N THR A 132 -28.95 -2.45 11.41
CA THR A 132 -30.28 -2.94 11.01
C THR A 132 -30.19 -4.28 10.28
N THR A 133 -31.32 -4.87 9.93
CA THR A 133 -31.43 -5.87 8.87
C THR A 133 -32.32 -5.36 7.73
N LEU A 134 -32.30 -6.04 6.57
CA LEU A 134 -33.28 -5.83 5.49
C LEU A 134 -33.85 -7.17 5.01
N THR A 135 -33.00 -8.16 4.82
CA THR A 135 -33.39 -9.47 4.26
C THR A 135 -32.93 -10.66 5.11
N GLU A 136 -32.08 -10.43 6.11
CA GLU A 136 -31.43 -11.50 6.87
C GLU A 136 -31.91 -11.59 8.30
N THR A 137 -32.36 -12.78 8.71
CA THR A 137 -32.77 -13.06 10.10
C THR A 137 -32.11 -14.30 10.67
N GLU A 138 -31.64 -15.21 9.82
CA GLU A 138 -31.12 -16.52 10.24
C GLU A 138 -29.84 -16.44 11.08
N SER A 139 -29.00 -15.43 10.84
CA SER A 139 -27.74 -15.22 11.56
C SER A 139 -27.90 -14.51 12.90
N LEU A 140 -29.12 -14.05 13.25
CA LEU A 140 -29.36 -13.37 14.51
C LEU A 140 -28.96 -14.24 15.72
N PRO A 141 -28.47 -13.63 16.82
CA PRO A 141 -27.95 -14.36 17.97
C PRO A 141 -28.95 -15.30 18.62
N THR A 142 -28.44 -16.36 19.25
CA THR A 142 -29.26 -17.33 20.00
C THR A 142 -30.17 -16.68 21.05
N VAL A 143 -29.74 -15.58 21.67
CA VAL A 143 -30.57 -14.84 22.64
C VAL A 143 -31.81 -14.22 21.97
N ILE A 144 -31.71 -13.76 20.73
CA ILE A 144 -32.83 -13.21 19.95
C ILE A 144 -33.74 -14.36 19.47
N LYS A 145 -33.16 -15.46 18.97
CA LYS A 145 -33.92 -16.68 18.62
C LYS A 145 -34.72 -17.23 19.80
N LEU A 146 -34.13 -17.22 21.01
CA LEU A 146 -34.83 -17.60 22.24
C LEU A 146 -35.93 -16.60 22.60
N ALA A 147 -35.65 -15.31 22.47
CA ALA A 147 -36.61 -14.24 22.74
C ALA A 147 -37.80 -14.23 21.75
N ALA A 148 -37.67 -14.83 20.57
CA ALA A 148 -38.77 -14.99 19.60
C ALA A 148 -39.70 -16.18 19.88
N ARG A 149 -39.39 -17.04 20.87
CA ARG A 149 -40.26 -18.16 21.22
C ARG A 149 -41.42 -17.68 22.11
N PRO A 150 -42.69 -18.10 21.88
CA PRO A 150 -43.87 -17.51 22.54
C PRO A 150 -43.83 -17.40 24.06
N ILE A 151 -43.37 -18.45 24.75
CA ILE A 151 -43.38 -18.52 26.23
C ILE A 151 -42.19 -17.74 26.83
N PRO A 152 -40.91 -18.09 26.56
CA PRO A 152 -39.78 -17.36 27.13
C PRO A 152 -39.68 -15.93 26.59
N GLY A 153 -40.08 -15.72 25.33
CA GLY A 153 -40.08 -14.42 24.68
C GLY A 153 -41.01 -13.42 25.34
N ARG A 154 -42.28 -13.77 25.56
CA ARG A 154 -43.23 -12.91 26.31
C ARG A 154 -42.74 -12.61 27.71
N PHE A 155 -42.05 -13.54 28.36
CA PHE A 155 -41.45 -13.28 29.67
C PHE A 155 -40.31 -12.24 29.59
N MET A 156 -39.39 -12.39 28.64
CA MET A 156 -38.22 -11.51 28.45
C MET A 156 -38.55 -10.09 27.94
N THR A 157 -39.60 -9.96 27.13
CA THR A 157 -39.95 -8.71 26.42
C THR A 157 -41.10 -7.95 27.09
N ARG A 158 -42.20 -8.64 27.41
CA ARG A 158 -43.43 -8.06 27.98
C ARG A 158 -43.42 -8.06 29.51
N HIS A 159 -43.12 -9.19 30.13
CA HIS A 159 -43.26 -9.35 31.60
C HIS A 159 -42.12 -8.72 32.39
N THR A 160 -40.93 -8.68 31.82
CA THR A 160 -39.75 -8.06 32.44
C THR A 160 -39.29 -6.82 31.65
N LYS A 161 -38.28 -6.11 32.19
CA LYS A 161 -37.57 -5.03 31.49
C LYS A 161 -36.25 -5.53 30.88
N TYR A 162 -36.10 -6.84 30.71
CA TYR A 162 -34.83 -7.45 30.33
C TYR A 162 -34.37 -6.98 28.95
N PHE A 163 -35.27 -6.97 27.97
CA PHE A 163 -34.95 -6.52 26.61
C PHE A 163 -34.46 -5.05 26.57
N LEU A 164 -35.11 -4.13 27.30
CA LEU A 164 -34.64 -2.75 27.48
C LEU A 164 -33.26 -2.66 28.15
N LYS A 165 -32.97 -3.57 29.10
CA LYS A 165 -31.64 -3.63 29.72
C LYS A 165 -30.59 -4.09 28.72
N LEU A 166 -30.87 -5.03 27.81
CA LEU A 166 -29.92 -5.46 26.79
C LEU A 166 -29.47 -4.27 25.92
N ALA A 167 -30.43 -3.50 25.40
CA ALA A 167 -30.15 -2.36 24.52
C ALA A 167 -29.34 -1.24 25.22
N THR A 168 -29.44 -1.10 26.54
CA THR A 168 -28.84 0.04 27.28
C THR A 168 -27.67 -0.35 28.19
N THR A 169 -27.07 -1.55 28.01
CA THR A 169 -25.99 -2.06 28.87
C THR A 169 -24.65 -2.14 28.14
N PRO A 170 -23.55 -1.63 28.74
CA PRO A 170 -22.21 -1.71 28.15
C PRO A 170 -21.79 -3.14 27.80
N GLY A 171 -21.22 -3.33 26.61
CA GLY A 171 -20.85 -4.64 26.06
C GLY A 171 -22.00 -5.39 25.39
N LEU A 172 -23.21 -4.82 25.39
CA LEU A 172 -24.37 -5.33 24.67
C LEU A 172 -24.87 -4.31 23.65
N GLY A 173 -25.81 -3.44 24.00
CA GLY A 173 -26.33 -2.45 23.04
C GLY A 173 -25.53 -1.15 22.93
N ILE A 174 -24.56 -0.94 23.83
CA ILE A 174 -23.70 0.25 23.90
C ILE A 174 -22.30 -0.16 24.37
N THR A 175 -21.32 0.70 24.20
CA THR A 175 -19.96 0.55 24.73
C THR A 175 -19.66 1.53 25.86
N LYS A 176 -20.32 2.69 25.88
CA LYS A 176 -20.17 3.71 26.92
C LYS A 176 -21.39 3.74 27.83
N LYS A 177 -21.16 3.77 29.15
CA LYS A 177 -22.25 3.81 30.14
C LYS A 177 -23.08 5.10 29.98
N LEU A 178 -24.38 4.94 29.71
CA LEU A 178 -25.32 6.07 29.61
C LEU A 178 -25.48 6.82 30.94
N PRO A 179 -25.64 8.16 30.91
CA PRO A 179 -26.13 8.91 32.05
C PRO A 179 -27.44 8.32 32.58
N LYS A 180 -27.61 8.31 33.91
CA LYS A 180 -28.80 7.71 34.55
C LYS A 180 -30.10 8.28 34.01
N LYS A 181 -30.14 9.59 33.73
CA LYS A 181 -31.34 10.28 33.23
C LYS A 181 -31.70 9.83 31.81
N VAL A 182 -30.72 9.80 30.90
CA VAL A 182 -30.86 9.27 29.53
C VAL A 182 -31.36 7.83 29.54
N ARG A 183 -30.73 6.95 30.35
CA ARG A 183 -31.17 5.57 30.48
C ARG A 183 -32.62 5.45 30.98
N LYS A 184 -33.05 6.31 31.91
CA LYS A 184 -34.45 6.30 32.35
C LYS A 184 -35.43 6.81 31.27
N GLY A 185 -34.99 7.70 30.39
CA GLY A 185 -35.75 8.15 29.21
C GLY A 185 -36.15 6.99 28.31
N TYR A 186 -35.21 6.10 27.97
CA TYR A 186 -35.51 4.86 27.22
C TYR A 186 -36.58 3.97 27.88
N PHE A 187 -36.64 3.96 29.21
CA PHE A 187 -37.53 3.07 29.96
C PHE A 187 -38.91 3.69 30.21
N TYR A 188 -39.09 4.98 29.89
CA TYR A 188 -40.26 5.76 30.31
C TYR A 188 -41.58 5.33 29.65
N PRO A 189 -41.64 5.06 28.34
CA PRO A 189 -42.84 4.48 27.69
C PRO A 189 -43.21 3.12 28.28
N TYR A 190 -42.21 2.36 28.69
CA TYR A 190 -42.33 0.93 28.98
C TYR A 190 -42.40 0.61 30.47
N ARG A 191 -42.93 1.53 31.28
CA ARG A 191 -42.94 1.41 32.75
C ARG A 191 -43.82 0.25 33.22
N ARG A 192 -45.03 0.10 32.68
CA ARG A 192 -45.98 -0.94 33.09
C ARG A 192 -45.89 -2.14 32.15
N ARG A 193 -46.32 -3.30 32.63
CA ARG A 193 -46.32 -4.56 31.85
C ARG A 193 -47.18 -4.48 30.59
N ARG A 194 -48.31 -3.78 30.66
CA ARG A 194 -49.23 -3.60 29.53
C ARG A 194 -48.63 -2.72 28.43
N ASP A 195 -47.76 -1.77 28.78
CA ASP A 195 -47.15 -0.83 27.83
C ASP A 195 -46.00 -1.49 27.02
N ARG A 196 -45.66 -2.75 27.31
CA ARG A 196 -44.57 -3.51 26.65
C ARG A 196 -45.05 -4.54 25.62
N GLU A 197 -46.31 -4.47 25.20
CA GLU A 197 -46.85 -5.39 24.20
C GLU A 197 -46.12 -5.24 22.86
N ALA A 198 -45.80 -4.01 22.43
CA ALA A 198 -45.08 -3.77 21.19
C ALA A 198 -43.68 -4.38 21.18
N ILE A 199 -42.95 -4.35 22.30
CA ILE A 199 -41.62 -4.97 22.41
C ILE A 199 -41.71 -6.46 22.09
N TRP A 200 -42.76 -7.13 22.60
CA TRP A 200 -43.03 -8.52 22.26
C TRP A 200 -43.39 -8.66 20.78
N ASN A 201 -44.31 -7.83 20.26
CA ASN A 201 -44.77 -7.94 18.88
C ASN A 201 -43.63 -7.85 17.87
N PHE A 202 -42.68 -6.92 18.05
CA PHE A 202 -41.49 -6.86 17.18
C PHE A 202 -40.66 -8.15 17.22
N VAL A 203 -40.44 -8.72 18.40
CA VAL A 203 -39.58 -9.91 18.55
C VAL A 203 -40.29 -11.17 18.03
N ASP A 204 -41.59 -11.27 18.24
CA ASP A 204 -42.49 -12.32 17.72
C ASP A 204 -42.70 -12.22 16.20
N ASP A 205 -42.34 -11.09 15.60
CA ASP A 205 -42.51 -10.85 14.16
C ASP A 205 -41.27 -11.20 13.34
N ILE A 206 -40.17 -11.63 13.98
CA ILE A 206 -38.92 -11.99 13.29
C ILE A 206 -39.12 -13.29 12.49
N PRO A 207 -39.06 -13.26 11.15
CA PRO A 207 -39.28 -14.44 10.33
C PRO A 207 -38.03 -15.33 10.26
N PHE A 208 -37.93 -16.35 11.11
CA PHE A 208 -36.82 -17.33 11.09
C PHE A 208 -37.02 -18.51 10.15
N HIS A 209 -38.20 -18.65 9.56
CA HIS A 209 -38.57 -19.78 8.69
C HIS A 209 -39.59 -19.33 7.63
N PRO A 210 -39.65 -19.99 6.46
CA PRO A 210 -40.51 -19.60 5.34
C PRO A 210 -42.00 -19.55 5.66
N GLU A 211 -42.49 -20.34 6.62
CA GLU A 211 -43.90 -20.38 7.03
C GLU A 211 -44.28 -19.23 7.97
N HIS A 212 -43.30 -18.41 8.40
CA HIS A 212 -43.58 -17.28 9.28
C HIS A 212 -44.41 -16.23 8.52
N PRO A 213 -45.51 -15.68 9.07
CA PRO A 213 -46.42 -14.86 8.27
C PRO A 213 -45.90 -13.45 7.88
N SER A 214 -44.66 -13.15 8.23
CA SER A 214 -43.94 -11.92 7.84
C SER A 214 -42.70 -12.23 6.97
N PHE A 215 -42.48 -13.50 6.62
CA PHE A 215 -41.35 -13.92 5.79
C PHE A 215 -41.47 -13.37 4.36
N SER A 216 -42.65 -13.47 3.75
CA SER A 216 -42.91 -12.94 2.40
C SER A 216 -42.66 -11.45 2.30
N ASP A 217 -43.07 -10.68 3.32
CA ASP A 217 -42.92 -9.24 3.34
C ASP A 217 -41.44 -8.84 3.42
N MET A 218 -40.64 -9.57 4.20
CA MET A 218 -39.20 -9.34 4.29
C MET A 218 -38.43 -9.77 3.04
N GLN A 219 -38.85 -10.87 2.40
CA GLN A 219 -38.30 -11.32 1.13
C GLN A 219 -38.57 -10.31 0.01
N ALA A 220 -39.78 -9.73 -0.04
CA ALA A 220 -40.17 -8.73 -1.02
C ALA A 220 -39.28 -7.48 -0.99
N ILE A 221 -38.75 -7.09 0.17
CA ILE A 221 -37.77 -6.01 0.29
C ILE A 221 -36.52 -6.33 -0.54
N GLY A 222 -35.97 -7.54 -0.38
CA GLY A 222 -34.77 -7.96 -1.11
C GLY A 222 -34.97 -8.07 -2.61
N GLU A 223 -36.12 -8.58 -3.03
CA GLU A 223 -36.48 -8.74 -4.45
C GLU A 223 -36.72 -7.40 -5.15
N SER A 224 -37.26 -6.41 -4.42
CA SER A 224 -37.63 -5.11 -4.98
C SER A 224 -36.59 -4.02 -4.75
N ILE A 225 -35.49 -4.30 -4.02
CA ILE A 225 -34.53 -3.27 -3.60
C ILE A 225 -33.91 -2.49 -4.77
N SER A 226 -33.79 -3.15 -5.94
CA SER A 226 -33.29 -2.56 -7.18
C SER A 226 -34.16 -1.41 -7.70
N ALA A 227 -35.44 -1.34 -7.33
CA ALA A 227 -36.34 -0.25 -7.68
C ALA A 227 -35.90 1.09 -7.07
N LEU A 228 -35.13 1.08 -5.98
CA LEU A 228 -34.54 2.30 -5.40
C LEU A 228 -33.43 2.89 -6.28
N GLY A 229 -32.99 2.19 -7.34
CA GLY A 229 -32.04 2.67 -8.33
C GLY A 229 -30.72 3.14 -7.72
N GLU A 230 -30.17 4.23 -8.26
CA GLU A 230 -28.93 4.86 -7.80
C GLU A 230 -29.15 5.89 -6.68
N LYS A 231 -30.27 5.81 -5.95
CA LYS A 231 -30.53 6.75 -4.85
C LYS A 231 -29.36 6.74 -3.87
N PRO A 232 -28.98 7.91 -3.31
CA PRO A 232 -27.87 8.00 -2.38
C PRO A 232 -28.19 7.21 -1.11
N VAL A 233 -27.26 6.34 -0.71
CA VAL A 233 -27.37 5.53 0.51
C VAL A 233 -26.16 5.78 1.40
N LYS A 234 -26.38 6.01 2.69
CA LYS A 234 -25.35 6.03 3.73
C LYS A 234 -25.58 4.86 4.69
N ILE A 235 -24.55 4.10 5.02
CA ILE A 235 -24.60 3.03 6.02
C ILE A 235 -23.60 3.36 7.12
N ILE A 236 -24.05 3.50 8.35
CA ILE A 236 -23.20 3.76 9.53
C ILE A 236 -23.36 2.61 10.51
N TRP A 237 -22.27 1.89 10.81
CA TRP A 237 -22.35 0.60 11.49
C TRP A 237 -21.40 0.43 12.66
N GLY A 238 -21.93 0.15 13.85
CA GLY A 238 -21.16 -0.23 15.04
C GLY A 238 -20.70 -1.68 14.97
N LEU A 239 -19.39 -1.92 14.95
CA LEU A 239 -18.81 -3.28 14.81
C LEU A 239 -18.82 -4.10 16.11
N LYS A 240 -19.19 -3.49 17.25
CA LYS A 240 -19.34 -4.19 18.54
C LYS A 240 -20.78 -4.58 18.84
N ASP A 241 -21.67 -4.50 17.86
CA ASP A 241 -23.05 -4.92 18.00
C ASP A 241 -23.13 -6.46 18.02
N PRO A 242 -23.59 -7.07 19.13
CA PRO A 242 -23.74 -8.52 19.19
C PRO A 242 -24.93 -9.01 18.37
N CYS A 243 -25.89 -8.14 18.02
CA CYS A 243 -27.10 -8.46 17.27
C CYS A 243 -26.88 -8.31 15.76
N PHE A 244 -26.47 -7.13 15.32
CA PHE A 244 -26.25 -6.81 13.90
C PHE A 244 -24.75 -6.82 13.58
N HIS A 245 -24.20 -8.03 13.40
CA HIS A 245 -22.78 -8.27 13.21
C HIS A 245 -22.28 -8.03 11.76
N GLU A 246 -20.98 -8.20 11.53
CA GLU A 246 -20.28 -7.89 10.26
C GLU A 246 -20.85 -8.61 9.04
N GLU A 247 -21.38 -9.82 9.20
CA GLU A 247 -22.01 -10.57 8.09
C GLU A 247 -23.29 -9.87 7.63
N MET A 248 -24.09 -9.35 8.56
CA MET A 248 -25.30 -8.64 8.22
C MET A 248 -25.01 -7.28 7.59
N LEU A 249 -23.98 -6.57 8.07
CA LEU A 249 -23.46 -5.40 7.36
C LEU A 249 -23.11 -5.75 5.91
N SER A 250 -22.40 -6.86 5.70
CA SER A 250 -22.00 -7.31 4.36
C SER A 250 -23.21 -7.57 3.47
N LYS A 251 -24.32 -8.12 4.00
CA LYS A 251 -25.56 -8.31 3.24
C LYS A 251 -26.26 -7.00 2.93
N VAL A 252 -26.41 -6.09 3.89
CA VAL A 252 -27.01 -4.76 3.63
C VAL A 252 -26.19 -3.98 2.59
N VAL A 253 -24.86 -4.00 2.70
CA VAL A 253 -23.96 -3.38 1.72
C VAL A 253 -24.07 -4.03 0.33
N SER A 254 -24.31 -5.34 0.27
CA SER A 254 -24.49 -6.04 -1.02
C SER A 254 -25.75 -5.60 -1.78
N LEU A 255 -26.78 -5.12 -1.06
CA LEU A 255 -28.01 -4.58 -1.65
C LEU A 255 -27.82 -3.16 -2.20
N PHE A 256 -26.80 -2.43 -1.73
CA PHE A 256 -26.49 -1.06 -2.16
C PHE A 256 -25.00 -0.90 -2.51
N PRO A 257 -24.56 -1.38 -3.69
CA PRO A 257 -23.17 -1.28 -4.12
C PRO A 257 -22.62 0.15 -4.18
N GLN A 258 -23.50 1.16 -4.29
CA GLN A 258 -23.19 2.59 -4.32
C GLN A 258 -23.15 3.25 -2.93
N ALA A 259 -23.44 2.52 -1.85
CA ALA A 259 -23.60 3.12 -0.52
C ALA A 259 -22.29 3.70 0.04
N ASP A 260 -22.37 4.87 0.65
CA ASP A 260 -21.29 5.39 1.48
C ASP A 260 -21.29 4.68 2.85
N VAL A 261 -20.36 3.75 3.04
CA VAL A 261 -20.28 2.89 4.24
C VAL A 261 -19.25 3.38 5.24
N THR A 262 -19.68 3.76 6.44
CA THR A 262 -18.84 4.10 7.59
C THR A 262 -18.96 3.04 8.69
N GLU A 263 -17.86 2.33 8.94
CA GLU A 263 -17.76 1.35 10.03
C GLU A 263 -17.18 2.01 11.29
N LEU A 264 -17.77 1.75 12.45
CA LEU A 264 -17.44 2.32 13.76
C LEU A 264 -16.93 1.21 14.70
N PRO A 265 -15.59 1.00 14.78
CA PRO A 265 -15.01 -0.09 15.56
C PRO A 265 -15.26 0.02 17.07
N LYS A 266 -15.56 1.23 17.55
CA LYS A 266 -15.75 1.51 18.98
C LYS A 266 -17.22 1.57 19.37
N ALA A 267 -18.15 1.62 18.41
CA ALA A 267 -19.58 1.65 18.67
C ALA A 267 -20.21 0.26 18.61
N SER A 268 -21.28 0.08 19.38
CA SER A 268 -22.16 -1.09 19.37
C SER A 268 -23.50 -0.74 18.70
N HIS A 269 -24.58 -1.37 19.14
CA HIS A 269 -25.91 -1.29 18.52
C HIS A 269 -26.50 0.12 18.46
N LEU A 270 -26.39 0.91 19.54
CA LEU A 270 -26.88 2.29 19.62
C LEU A 270 -25.77 3.28 19.24
N VAL A 271 -25.44 3.35 17.95
CA VAL A 271 -24.32 4.15 17.42
C VAL A 271 -24.41 5.65 17.79
N LEU A 272 -25.62 6.22 17.89
CA LEU A 272 -25.81 7.61 18.31
C LEU A 272 -25.46 7.85 19.79
N GLU A 273 -25.51 6.82 20.62
CA GLU A 273 -25.12 6.92 22.04
C GLU A 273 -23.61 6.71 22.23
N ASP A 274 -22.98 5.90 21.38
CA ASP A 274 -21.56 5.55 21.49
C ASP A 274 -20.64 6.58 20.82
N GLU A 275 -20.99 7.06 19.61
CA GLU A 275 -20.22 8.02 18.81
C GLU A 275 -21.10 9.16 18.27
N GLY A 276 -22.05 9.65 19.09
CA GLY A 276 -23.08 10.65 18.73
C GLY A 276 -22.61 11.81 17.85
N ASP A 277 -21.67 12.64 18.30
CA ASP A 277 -21.20 13.81 17.53
C ASP A 277 -20.72 13.44 16.12
N LYS A 278 -19.98 12.33 16.01
CA LYS A 278 -19.45 11.83 14.76
C LYS A 278 -20.56 11.30 13.87
N VAL A 279 -21.47 10.48 14.41
CA VAL A 279 -22.60 9.92 13.65
C VAL A 279 -23.52 11.03 13.16
N CYS A 280 -23.91 11.96 14.03
CA CYS A 280 -24.75 13.10 13.67
C CYS A 280 -24.11 13.96 12.57
N SER A 281 -22.80 14.22 12.65
CA SER A 281 -22.08 14.98 11.61
C SER A 281 -22.05 14.22 10.29
N LEU A 282 -21.77 12.92 10.30
CA LEU A 282 -21.78 12.08 9.09
C LEU A 282 -23.16 12.06 8.39
N ILE A 283 -24.24 12.06 9.18
CA ILE A 283 -25.61 12.10 8.65
C ILE A 283 -25.90 13.49 8.05
N LEU A 284 -25.60 14.56 8.79
CA LEU A 284 -25.81 15.93 8.32
C LEU A 284 -25.04 16.20 7.02
N ASP A 285 -23.75 15.87 6.98
CA ASP A 285 -22.89 16.06 5.81
C ASP A 285 -23.43 15.30 4.59
N PHE A 286 -23.89 14.06 4.80
CA PHE A 286 -24.47 13.25 3.73
C PHE A 286 -25.79 13.83 3.20
N LEU A 287 -26.66 14.31 4.08
CA LEU A 287 -27.94 14.92 3.69
C LEU A 287 -27.74 16.25 2.96
N LEU A 288 -26.75 17.05 3.37
CA LEU A 288 -26.39 18.31 2.71
C LEU A 288 -25.61 18.12 1.39
N SER A 289 -25.03 16.94 1.17
CA SER A 289 -24.22 16.68 -0.01
C SER A 289 -25.05 16.74 -1.30
N PRO A 290 -24.55 17.40 -2.37
CA PRO A 290 -25.18 17.34 -3.68
C PRO A 290 -25.23 15.89 -4.20
N SER A 291 -26.20 15.57 -5.07
CA SER A 291 -26.42 14.19 -5.53
C SER A 291 -25.13 13.54 -6.09
N PRO A 292 -24.89 12.22 -5.84
CA PRO A 292 -23.68 11.50 -6.23
C PRO A 292 -23.33 11.60 -7.71
N GLN A 293 -24.33 11.71 -8.58
CA GLN A 293 -24.15 11.84 -10.03
C GLN A 293 -23.41 13.15 -10.39
N LYS A 294 -23.72 14.28 -9.72
CA LYS A 294 -22.98 15.54 -9.87
C LYS A 294 -21.62 15.53 -9.17
N ALA A 295 -21.43 14.69 -8.15
CA ALA A 295 -20.14 14.54 -7.46
C ALA A 295 -19.16 13.67 -8.26
N LEU A 296 -19.64 12.63 -8.95
CA LEU A 296 -18.88 11.89 -9.96
C LEU A 296 -18.53 12.79 -11.15
N GLU A 297 -19.49 13.56 -11.69
CA GLU A 297 -19.21 14.53 -12.77
C GLU A 297 -18.25 15.66 -12.35
N ARG A 298 -18.22 16.06 -11.06
CA ARG A 298 -17.22 17.00 -10.51
C ARG A 298 -15.88 16.34 -10.15
N ALA A 299 -15.85 15.03 -9.88
CA ALA A 299 -14.62 14.27 -9.71
C ALA A 299 -14.01 13.82 -11.06
N GLU A 300 -14.83 13.83 -12.11
CA GLU A 300 -14.48 13.76 -13.52
C GLU A 300 -14.13 15.13 -14.11
N ASP A 301 -13.69 16.10 -13.29
CA ASP A 301 -12.95 17.22 -13.82
C ASP A 301 -11.65 16.70 -14.46
N SER A 302 -11.70 16.67 -15.79
CA SER A 302 -10.90 15.89 -16.73
C SER A 302 -9.47 16.42 -16.92
N SER A 303 -8.87 16.95 -15.86
CA SER A 303 -7.51 17.51 -15.88
C SER A 303 -6.50 16.79 -14.99
N GLN A 304 -6.92 15.91 -14.07
CA GLN A 304 -6.00 15.27 -13.11
C GLN A 304 -5.48 13.90 -13.57
N LYS A 305 -4.15 13.78 -13.63
CA LYS A 305 -3.43 12.52 -13.86
C LYS A 305 -3.83 11.44 -12.83
N PRO A 306 -4.00 10.17 -13.21
CA PRO A 306 -4.38 9.11 -12.27
C PRO A 306 -3.25 8.78 -11.29
N SER A 307 -3.58 8.32 -10.08
CA SER A 307 -2.60 7.74 -9.14
C SER A 307 -2.27 6.29 -9.49
N LEU A 308 -1.16 5.75 -8.96
CA LEU A 308 -0.83 4.32 -9.11
C LEU A 308 -1.95 3.40 -8.61
N TYR A 309 -2.59 3.75 -7.50
CA TYR A 309 -3.74 3.02 -6.97
C TYR A 309 -4.92 3.03 -7.95
N LYS A 310 -5.27 4.20 -8.51
CA LYS A 310 -6.37 4.32 -9.49
C LYS A 310 -6.10 3.44 -10.72
N ILE A 311 -4.87 3.43 -11.23
CA ILE A 311 -4.47 2.55 -12.34
C ILE A 311 -4.63 1.08 -11.97
N PHE A 312 -4.16 0.67 -10.79
CA PHE A 312 -4.32 -0.70 -10.32
C PHE A 312 -5.79 -1.12 -10.22
N VAL A 313 -6.67 -0.27 -9.66
CA VAL A 313 -8.12 -0.56 -9.56
C VAL A 313 -8.72 -0.75 -10.94
N GLN A 314 -8.46 0.17 -11.88
CA GLN A 314 -8.95 0.06 -13.26
C GLN A 314 -8.47 -1.23 -13.95
N THR A 315 -7.21 -1.62 -13.74
CA THR A 315 -6.66 -2.87 -14.26
C THR A 315 -7.31 -4.08 -13.59
N ALA A 316 -7.53 -4.04 -12.27
CA ALA A 316 -8.13 -5.13 -11.52
C ALA A 316 -9.59 -5.37 -11.94
N GLU A 317 -10.37 -4.33 -12.11
CA GLU A 317 -11.77 -4.39 -12.56
C GLU A 317 -11.90 -4.98 -13.97
N LYS A 318 -10.92 -4.72 -14.85
CA LYS A 318 -10.85 -5.35 -16.19
C LYS A 318 -10.40 -6.81 -16.17
N ASN A 319 -9.74 -7.25 -15.09
CA ASN A 319 -9.05 -8.55 -15.03
C ASN A 319 -9.48 -9.43 -13.84
N LEU A 320 -10.68 -9.22 -13.27
CA LEU A 320 -11.13 -9.78 -11.99
C LEU A 320 -10.73 -11.25 -11.73
N TYR A 321 -10.96 -12.15 -12.69
CA TYR A 321 -10.72 -13.59 -12.50
C TYR A 321 -9.34 -14.08 -12.95
N ARG A 322 -8.46 -13.18 -13.39
CA ARG A 322 -7.09 -13.52 -13.80
C ARG A 322 -6.14 -13.43 -12.62
N ASP A 323 -5.10 -14.24 -12.63
CA ASP A 323 -4.05 -14.22 -11.60
C ASP A 323 -3.40 -12.83 -11.53
N ALA A 324 -3.42 -12.22 -10.34
CA ALA A 324 -2.63 -11.04 -10.02
C ALA A 324 -1.27 -11.45 -9.44
N VAL A 325 -1.26 -12.41 -8.51
CA VAL A 325 -0.05 -12.86 -7.84
C VAL A 325 -0.05 -14.39 -7.70
N ILE A 326 1.11 -15.01 -7.89
CA ILE A 326 1.34 -16.44 -7.66
C ILE A 326 2.50 -16.60 -6.68
N ILE A 327 2.29 -17.41 -5.63
CA ILE A 327 3.31 -17.73 -4.61
C ILE A 327 3.63 -19.23 -4.66
N PRO A 328 4.83 -19.63 -5.14
CA PRO A 328 5.31 -21.00 -5.05
C PRO A 328 5.62 -21.41 -3.60
N ARG A 329 5.27 -22.64 -3.24
CA ARG A 329 5.65 -23.29 -1.98
C ARG A 329 6.41 -24.56 -2.28
N VAL A 330 7.61 -24.68 -1.73
CA VAL A 330 8.54 -25.78 -1.99
C VAL A 330 8.51 -26.76 -0.81
N TRP A 331 8.33 -28.04 -1.11
CA TRP A 331 8.44 -29.16 -0.16
C TRP A 331 9.30 -30.26 -0.77
N GLY A 332 10.54 -30.38 -0.32
CA GLY A 332 11.53 -31.25 -0.98
C GLY A 332 11.71 -30.84 -2.44
N ASN A 333 11.42 -31.76 -3.36
CA ASN A 333 11.47 -31.51 -4.82
C ASN A 333 10.12 -31.09 -5.43
N SER A 334 9.03 -31.10 -4.66
CA SER A 334 7.69 -30.73 -5.13
C SER A 334 7.43 -29.24 -4.92
N ILE A 335 6.79 -28.61 -5.90
CA ILE A 335 6.37 -27.20 -5.85
C ILE A 335 4.85 -27.14 -6.02
N THR A 336 4.18 -26.45 -5.11
CA THR A 336 2.76 -26.11 -5.24
C THR A 336 2.62 -24.60 -5.42
N TYR A 337 1.55 -24.16 -6.09
CA TYR A 337 1.36 -22.75 -6.43
C TYR A 337 0.10 -22.23 -5.76
N ARG A 338 0.22 -21.15 -4.98
CA ARG A 338 -0.92 -20.41 -4.45
C ARG A 338 -1.22 -19.24 -5.36
N HIS A 339 -2.44 -19.22 -5.91
CA HIS A 339 -2.92 -18.18 -6.80
C HIS A 339 -3.79 -17.19 -6.02
N ILE A 340 -3.71 -15.91 -6.38
CA ILE A 340 -4.70 -14.89 -6.03
C ILE A 340 -5.03 -14.11 -7.29
N ASN A 341 -6.31 -14.05 -7.63
CA ASN A 341 -6.80 -13.30 -8.79
C ASN A 341 -6.95 -11.80 -8.45
N TYR A 342 -7.21 -10.97 -9.45
CA TYR A 342 -7.39 -9.52 -9.25
C TYR A 342 -8.60 -9.17 -8.37
N LYS A 343 -9.69 -9.93 -8.43
CA LYS A 343 -10.87 -9.72 -7.57
C LYS A 343 -10.49 -9.90 -6.10
N ASP A 344 -9.89 -11.03 -5.75
CA ASP A 344 -9.49 -11.33 -4.38
C ASP A 344 -8.37 -10.40 -3.89
N MET A 345 -7.50 -9.97 -4.79
CA MET A 345 -6.47 -8.97 -4.51
C MET A 345 -7.08 -7.60 -4.20
N LEU A 346 -8.03 -7.14 -5.03
CA LEU A 346 -8.77 -5.90 -4.82
C LEU A 346 -9.59 -5.97 -3.53
N ASP A 347 -10.20 -7.12 -3.26
CA ASP A 347 -10.93 -7.35 -2.03
C ASP A 347 -10.02 -7.22 -0.80
N LEU A 348 -8.85 -7.84 -0.86
CA LEU A 348 -7.86 -7.76 0.21
C LEU A 348 -7.35 -6.32 0.43
N VAL A 349 -7.09 -5.57 -0.65
CA VAL A 349 -6.70 -4.16 -0.59
C VAL A 349 -7.77 -3.31 0.10
N ARG A 350 -9.05 -3.47 -0.25
CA ARG A 350 -10.16 -2.72 0.33
C ARG A 350 -10.32 -2.98 1.83
N ARG A 351 -10.23 -4.26 2.23
CA ARG A 351 -10.27 -4.67 3.64
C ARG A 351 -9.10 -4.09 4.42
N TYR A 352 -7.87 -4.23 3.90
CA TYR A 352 -6.68 -3.65 4.51
C TYR A 352 -6.76 -2.13 4.64
N HIS A 353 -7.25 -1.43 3.63
CA HIS A 353 -7.45 0.02 3.67
C HIS A 353 -8.38 0.42 4.82
N ARG A 354 -9.60 -0.15 4.87
CA ARG A 354 -10.58 0.13 5.94
C ARG A 354 -10.04 -0.22 7.32
N GLY A 355 -9.38 -1.36 7.44
CA GLY A 355 -8.73 -1.77 8.69
C GLY A 355 -7.65 -0.80 9.13
N LEU A 356 -6.81 -0.30 8.22
CA LEU A 356 -5.76 0.67 8.55
C LEU A 356 -6.35 2.02 8.98
N ILE A 357 -7.37 2.53 8.30
CA ILE A 357 -8.10 3.75 8.71
C ILE A 357 -8.69 3.57 10.11
N SER A 358 -9.27 2.41 10.39
CA SER A 358 -9.85 2.11 11.71
C SER A 358 -8.84 2.18 12.84
N LEU A 359 -7.56 1.91 12.55
CA LEU A 359 -6.44 2.00 13.49
C LEU A 359 -5.84 3.42 13.57
N GLY A 360 -6.28 4.34 12.71
CA GLY A 360 -5.85 5.74 12.68
C GLY A 360 -4.87 6.08 11.56
N LEU A 361 -4.88 5.35 10.44
CA LEU A 361 -4.14 5.76 9.24
C LEU A 361 -4.77 7.02 8.66
N GLU A 362 -3.95 8.03 8.42
CA GLU A 362 -4.37 9.29 7.81
C GLU A 362 -3.54 9.60 6.55
N ARG A 363 -4.12 10.38 5.64
CA ARG A 363 -3.41 10.92 4.48
C ARG A 363 -2.09 11.60 4.90
N GLY A 364 -1.02 11.31 4.17
CA GLY A 364 0.32 11.87 4.44
C GLY A 364 1.15 11.14 5.50
N ASP A 365 0.56 10.16 6.21
CA ASP A 365 1.30 9.30 7.14
C ASP A 365 2.39 8.51 6.42
N ARG A 366 3.57 8.45 7.03
CA ARG A 366 4.72 7.68 6.55
C ARG A 366 4.64 6.27 7.12
N VAL A 367 4.29 5.32 6.27
CA VAL A 367 4.12 3.93 6.65
C VAL A 367 5.39 3.16 6.33
N LEU A 368 6.17 2.78 7.34
CA LEU A 368 7.37 1.97 7.16
C LEU A 368 7.00 0.50 6.90
N PHE A 369 7.50 -0.06 5.80
CA PHE A 369 7.33 -1.45 5.43
C PHE A 369 8.59 -2.27 5.72
N LEU A 370 8.48 -3.24 6.63
CA LEU A 370 9.42 -4.37 6.79
C LEU A 370 8.66 -5.69 6.64
N VAL A 371 7.96 -5.82 5.51
CA VAL A 371 7.08 -6.93 5.14
C VAL A 371 7.78 -7.79 4.08
N LYS A 372 7.57 -9.11 4.12
CA LYS A 372 8.11 -10.00 3.09
C LYS A 372 7.40 -9.75 1.75
N PRO A 373 8.13 -9.71 0.62
CA PRO A 373 7.53 -9.70 -0.71
C PRO A 373 6.46 -10.79 -0.89
N GLY A 374 5.34 -10.44 -1.51
CA GLY A 374 4.22 -11.35 -1.72
C GLY A 374 2.87 -10.61 -1.77
N ILE A 375 1.80 -11.38 -1.56
CA ILE A 375 0.41 -10.92 -1.60
C ILE A 375 0.19 -9.76 -0.62
N ASP A 376 0.51 -9.96 0.65
CA ASP A 376 0.26 -8.95 1.69
C ASP A 376 1.11 -7.69 1.50
N PHE A 377 2.34 -7.83 1.01
CA PHE A 377 3.19 -6.69 0.69
C PHE A 377 2.54 -5.76 -0.34
N LEU A 378 2.05 -6.33 -1.45
CA LEU A 378 1.37 -5.55 -2.48
C LEU A 378 0.04 -5.01 -1.97
N ALA A 379 -0.76 -5.83 -1.29
CA ALA A 379 -2.10 -5.42 -0.84
C ALA A 379 -2.04 -4.29 0.18
N LEU A 380 -1.12 -4.36 1.14
CA LEU A 380 -0.87 -3.29 2.11
C LEU A 380 -0.32 -2.03 1.44
N ALA A 381 0.59 -2.15 0.47
CA ALA A 381 1.12 -0.99 -0.24
C ALA A 381 0.01 -0.23 -0.98
N TYR A 382 -0.87 -0.94 -1.71
CA TYR A 382 -2.02 -0.32 -2.36
C TYR A 382 -3.05 0.20 -1.37
N ALA A 383 -3.29 -0.49 -0.26
CA ALA A 383 -4.18 0.00 0.80
C ALA A 383 -3.68 1.32 1.41
N VAL A 384 -2.37 1.43 1.67
CA VAL A 384 -1.76 2.68 2.15
C VAL A 384 -1.84 3.79 1.11
N MET A 385 -1.54 3.47 -0.15
CA MET A 385 -1.63 4.44 -1.25
C MET A 385 -3.08 4.89 -1.53
N ALA A 386 -4.06 4.03 -1.30
CA ALA A 386 -5.48 4.36 -1.48
C ALA A 386 -5.90 5.51 -0.56
N GLU A 387 -5.45 5.53 0.69
CA GLU A 387 -5.69 6.60 1.67
C GLU A 387 -4.84 7.86 1.39
N GLY A 388 -3.87 7.80 0.48
CA GLY A 388 -2.91 8.88 0.25
C GLY A 388 -1.85 8.98 1.35
N ALA A 389 -1.68 7.93 2.15
CA ALA A 389 -0.52 7.73 3.00
C ALA A 389 0.68 7.26 2.15
N VAL A 390 1.89 7.46 2.66
CA VAL A 390 3.14 7.28 1.93
C VAL A 390 3.83 5.99 2.38
N PRO A 391 3.81 4.91 1.57
CA PRO A 391 4.59 3.71 1.89
C PRO A 391 6.09 4.00 1.75
N VAL A 392 6.84 3.53 2.72
CA VAL A 392 8.29 3.74 2.82
C VAL A 392 9.00 2.39 2.77
N PHE A 393 9.82 2.23 1.74
CA PHE A 393 10.56 1.00 1.47
C PHE A 393 12.03 1.18 1.83
N ILE A 394 12.53 0.32 2.71
CA ILE A 394 13.95 0.20 3.04
C ILE A 394 14.43 -1.18 2.59
N ASP A 395 15.58 -1.22 1.92
CA ASP A 395 16.19 -2.45 1.47
C ASP A 395 16.49 -3.39 2.66
N PRO A 396 15.99 -4.64 2.67
CA PRO A 396 16.25 -5.58 3.74
C PRO A 396 17.73 -6.02 3.82
N GLY A 397 18.51 -5.84 2.75
CA GLY A 397 19.94 -6.14 2.70
C GLY A 397 20.83 -5.06 3.33
N ILE A 398 20.27 -3.92 3.75
CA ILE A 398 21.03 -2.82 4.34
C ILE A 398 21.61 -3.20 5.71
N GLU A 399 22.80 -2.69 6.01
CA GLU A 399 23.45 -2.96 7.29
C GLU A 399 22.68 -2.37 8.47
N LYS A 400 22.71 -3.06 9.62
CA LYS A 400 21.94 -2.66 10.81
C LYS A 400 22.20 -1.21 11.26
N LYS A 401 23.47 -0.76 11.23
CA LYS A 401 23.84 0.62 11.59
C LYS A 401 23.15 1.62 10.65
N HIS A 402 23.20 1.36 9.35
CA HIS A 402 22.55 2.18 8.33
C HIS A 402 21.02 2.15 8.45
N LEU A 403 20.42 0.98 8.73
CA LEU A 403 18.99 0.87 9.02
C LEU A 403 18.59 1.78 10.18
N TYR A 404 19.33 1.79 11.28
CA TYR A 404 19.01 2.64 12.44
C TYR A 404 19.05 4.12 12.09
N GLU A 405 20.03 4.56 11.32
CA GLU A 405 20.10 5.95 10.85
C GLU A 405 18.96 6.29 9.88
N CYS A 406 18.53 5.35 9.03
CA CYS A 406 17.32 5.52 8.21
C CYS A 406 16.09 5.74 9.06
N LEU A 407 15.89 4.89 10.07
CA LEU A 407 14.71 4.93 10.94
C LEU A 407 14.63 6.22 11.75
N LYS A 408 15.75 6.65 12.34
CA LYS A 408 15.83 7.94 13.06
C LYS A 408 15.48 9.12 12.16
N ARG A 409 15.99 9.14 10.92
CA ARG A 409 15.73 10.24 9.98
C ARG A 409 14.32 10.20 9.42
N LEU A 410 13.78 9.00 9.20
CA LEU A 410 12.44 8.80 8.67
C LEU A 410 11.38 9.30 9.67
N ASP A 411 11.50 8.89 10.93
CA ASP A 411 10.48 9.07 11.97
C ASP A 411 9.08 8.64 11.47
N PRO A 412 8.84 7.33 11.32
CA PRO A 412 7.61 6.82 10.72
C PRO A 412 6.40 6.97 11.65
N ASP A 413 5.25 7.35 11.09
CA ASP A 413 3.98 7.46 11.83
C ASP A 413 3.33 6.09 12.02
N VAL A 414 3.52 5.17 11.07
CA VAL A 414 2.96 3.82 11.11
C VAL A 414 4.03 2.81 10.75
N PHE A 415 4.01 1.66 11.42
CA PHE A 415 4.96 0.58 11.17
C PHE A 415 4.27 -0.74 10.88
N ILE A 416 4.49 -1.28 9.67
CA ILE A 416 3.98 -2.58 9.25
C ILE A 416 5.16 -3.49 8.97
N GLY A 417 5.25 -4.58 9.73
CA GLY A 417 6.43 -5.44 9.69
C GLY A 417 6.19 -6.86 10.12
N THR A 418 7.12 -7.75 9.75
CA THR A 418 7.14 -9.13 10.25
C THR A 418 7.28 -9.19 11.77
N GLN A 419 6.91 -10.31 12.39
CA GLN A 419 7.11 -10.51 13.84
C GLN A 419 8.57 -10.23 14.27
N LYS A 420 9.57 -10.67 13.47
CA LYS A 420 11.00 -10.37 13.73
C LYS A 420 11.31 -8.87 13.70
N ALA A 421 10.69 -8.13 12.79
CA ALA A 421 10.87 -6.68 12.70
C ALA A 421 10.24 -5.94 13.89
N HIS A 422 9.16 -6.48 14.48
CA HIS A 422 8.58 -5.94 15.71
C HIS A 422 9.44 -6.18 16.95
N ILE A 423 10.27 -7.22 16.98
CA ILE A 423 11.28 -7.39 18.04
C ILE A 423 12.25 -6.20 18.03
N LEU A 424 12.70 -5.76 16.85
CA LEU A 424 13.54 -4.56 16.73
C LEU A 424 12.83 -3.32 17.30
N ARG A 425 11.55 -3.11 16.94
CA ARG A 425 10.74 -2.00 17.48
C ARG A 425 10.66 -2.03 19.01
N LEU A 426 10.42 -3.20 19.60
CA LEU A 426 10.31 -3.35 21.05
C LEU A 426 11.65 -3.10 21.77
N LEU A 427 12.76 -3.59 21.22
CA LEU A 427 14.10 -3.42 21.78
C LEU A 427 14.69 -2.02 21.58
N LYS A 428 14.23 -1.29 20.56
CA LYS A 428 14.76 0.02 20.15
C LYS A 428 13.64 1.05 19.99
N LYS A 429 12.84 1.23 21.04
CA LYS A 429 11.70 2.17 21.06
C LYS A 429 12.07 3.59 20.63
N GLY A 430 13.28 4.05 20.94
CA GLY A 430 13.78 5.37 20.52
C GLY A 430 13.96 5.57 19.00
N LEU A 431 13.83 4.52 18.19
CA LEU A 431 13.78 4.63 16.73
C LEU A 431 12.36 4.92 16.18
N PHE A 432 11.34 4.93 17.05
CA PHE A 432 9.93 5.08 16.70
C PHE A 432 9.20 6.08 17.62
N PRO A 433 9.73 7.31 17.79
CA PRO A 433 9.17 8.25 18.77
C PRO A 433 7.77 8.76 18.41
N SER A 434 7.47 8.93 17.11
CA SER A 434 6.19 9.46 16.61
C SER A 434 5.19 8.39 16.16
N LEU A 435 5.42 7.13 16.51
CA LEU A 435 4.63 6.01 16.00
C LEU A 435 3.19 6.02 16.56
N LYS A 436 2.21 6.33 15.70
CA LYS A 436 0.76 6.32 16.02
C LYS A 436 0.28 4.91 16.33
N PHE A 437 0.55 3.97 15.43
CA PHE A 437 0.21 2.57 15.60
C PHE A 437 1.12 1.66 14.76
N HIS A 438 0.91 0.35 14.89
CA HIS A 438 1.71 -0.66 14.23
C HIS A 438 0.84 -1.83 13.80
N VAL A 439 1.27 -2.62 12.81
CA VAL A 439 0.60 -3.86 12.39
C VAL A 439 1.63 -4.96 12.18
N ILE A 440 1.33 -6.15 12.70
CA ILE A 440 2.12 -7.35 12.49
C ILE A 440 1.65 -8.01 11.20
N ALA A 441 2.56 -8.11 10.21
CA ALA A 441 2.33 -8.72 8.91
C ALA A 441 2.28 -10.26 9.02
N SER A 442 1.30 -10.76 9.75
CA SER A 442 0.99 -12.18 10.00
C SER A 442 -0.48 -12.32 10.42
N GLU A 443 -1.06 -13.50 10.28
CA GLU A 443 -2.44 -13.79 10.73
C GLU A 443 -2.56 -13.85 12.26
N TRP A 444 -1.44 -14.06 12.95
CA TRP A 444 -1.36 -14.25 14.40
C TRP A 444 -0.13 -13.54 14.96
N SER A 445 -0.09 -13.35 16.28
CA SER A 445 1.00 -12.68 16.97
C SER A 445 1.40 -13.42 18.25
N VAL A 446 2.71 -13.67 18.44
CA VAL A 446 3.29 -14.12 19.72
C VAL A 446 3.44 -12.98 20.71
N ILE A 447 3.68 -11.77 20.20
CA ILE A 447 4.09 -10.59 20.99
C ILE A 447 2.91 -9.67 21.34
N GLY A 448 1.68 -10.09 21.02
CA GLY A 448 0.48 -9.25 21.10
C GLY A 448 0.45 -8.14 20.03
N GLY A 449 -0.65 -7.40 19.95
CA GLY A 449 -0.84 -6.32 18.98
C GLY A 449 -1.62 -6.71 17.72
N PRO A 450 -2.05 -5.71 16.91
CA PRO A 450 -2.92 -5.95 15.77
C PRO A 450 -2.20 -6.67 14.63
N THR A 451 -2.90 -7.61 14.02
CA THR A 451 -2.45 -8.52 12.97
C THR A 451 -3.21 -8.28 11.66
N LEU A 452 -2.79 -8.92 10.58
CA LEU A 452 -3.53 -8.88 9.31
C LEU A 452 -4.96 -9.43 9.45
N SER A 453 -5.17 -10.38 10.36
CA SER A 453 -6.50 -10.94 10.63
C SER A 453 -7.51 -9.93 11.17
N ILE A 454 -7.08 -8.88 11.88
CA ILE A 454 -7.97 -7.77 12.28
C ILE A 454 -8.34 -6.93 11.06
N LEU A 455 -7.38 -6.65 10.18
CA LEU A 455 -7.62 -5.87 8.98
C LEU A 455 -8.56 -6.58 7.98
N LYS A 456 -8.61 -7.92 8.00
CA LYS A 456 -9.48 -8.72 7.11
C LYS A 456 -10.95 -8.74 7.51
N ARG A 457 -11.29 -8.31 8.73
CA ARG A 457 -12.68 -8.30 9.24
C ARG A 457 -13.58 -7.27 8.57
N PHE A 458 -12.98 -6.17 8.11
CA PHE A 458 -13.68 -5.08 7.45
C PHE A 458 -14.31 -5.52 6.13
N SER A 459 -15.36 -4.83 5.69
CA SER A 459 -16.04 -5.12 4.42
C SER A 459 -15.19 -4.77 3.19
N SER A 460 -15.46 -5.39 2.04
CA SER A 460 -14.74 -5.15 0.78
C SER A 460 -15.43 -4.11 -0.11
N HIS A 461 -15.76 -2.95 0.44
CA HIS A 461 -16.46 -1.93 -0.33
C HIS A 461 -15.47 -1.07 -1.15
N PRO A 462 -15.84 -0.59 -2.36
CA PRO A 462 -15.06 0.37 -3.13
C PRO A 462 -14.54 1.53 -2.28
N VAL A 463 -13.29 1.91 -2.54
CA VAL A 463 -12.63 3.04 -1.90
C VAL A 463 -12.50 4.12 -2.97
N PRO A 464 -13.09 5.31 -2.76
CA PRO A 464 -12.92 6.41 -3.70
C PRO A 464 -11.42 6.70 -3.88
N PRO A 465 -10.93 6.86 -5.12
CA PRO A 465 -9.54 7.23 -5.33
C PRO A 465 -9.28 8.60 -4.66
N THR A 466 -8.26 8.67 -3.82
CA THR A 466 -7.89 9.92 -3.15
C THR A 466 -7.50 11.01 -4.15
N LYS A 467 -7.81 12.27 -3.79
CA LYS A 467 -7.32 13.45 -4.53
C LYS A 467 -5.81 13.35 -4.70
N TYR A 468 -5.31 13.70 -5.89
CA TYR A 468 -3.89 13.62 -6.24
C TYR A 468 -3.01 14.11 -5.08
N TRP A 469 -2.17 13.21 -4.56
CA TRP A 469 -1.16 13.51 -3.55
C TRP A 469 0.20 13.36 -4.20
N GLU A 470 1.01 14.41 -4.20
CA GLU A 470 2.22 14.46 -5.03
C GLU A 470 3.18 13.32 -4.70
N THR A 471 3.35 12.97 -3.42
CA THR A 471 4.26 11.89 -2.99
C THR A 471 3.58 10.53 -3.10
N ALA A 472 4.10 9.65 -3.95
CA ALA A 472 3.60 8.28 -4.13
C ALA A 472 4.24 7.29 -3.15
N MET A 473 5.55 7.39 -2.93
CA MET A 473 6.30 6.51 -2.02
C MET A 473 7.66 7.11 -1.68
N ILE A 474 8.33 6.56 -0.66
CA ILE A 474 9.72 6.88 -0.34
C ILE A 474 10.56 5.61 -0.42
N GLY A 475 11.61 5.63 -1.24
CA GLY A 475 12.56 4.52 -1.37
C GLY A 475 13.93 4.90 -0.81
N PHE A 476 14.46 4.12 0.14
CA PHE A 476 15.81 4.36 0.67
C PHE A 476 16.90 3.75 -0.22
N THR A 477 17.97 4.52 -0.46
CA THR A 477 19.17 4.04 -1.15
C THR A 477 19.92 2.99 -0.31
N SER A 478 20.70 2.12 -0.95
CA SER A 478 21.40 1.00 -0.28
C SER A 478 22.55 1.42 0.65
N GLY A 479 22.96 2.69 0.63
CA GLY A 479 24.06 3.21 1.44
C GLY A 479 25.46 2.74 1.05
N ALA A 480 25.66 2.27 -0.19
CA ALA A 480 26.94 1.72 -0.64
C ALA A 480 28.04 2.79 -0.84
N THR A 481 27.65 4.04 -1.07
CA THR A 481 28.52 5.18 -1.38
C THR A 481 28.32 6.35 -0.40
N GLY A 482 27.87 6.04 0.82
CA GLY A 482 27.57 7.00 1.88
C GLY A 482 26.27 6.67 2.63
N PRO A 483 25.82 7.53 3.57
CA PRO A 483 24.61 7.29 4.33
C PRO A 483 23.37 7.13 3.42
N PRO A 484 22.49 6.16 3.70
CA PRO A 484 21.25 6.01 2.96
C PRO A 484 20.39 7.28 2.97
N LYS A 485 19.70 7.51 1.86
CA LYS A 485 18.84 8.69 1.64
C LYS A 485 17.45 8.21 1.23
N GLY A 486 16.41 8.77 1.84
CA GLY A 486 15.03 8.50 1.43
C GLY A 486 14.68 9.34 0.21
N VAL A 487 14.63 8.72 -0.97
CA VAL A 487 14.24 9.35 -2.23
C VAL A 487 12.72 9.49 -2.26
N VAL A 488 12.23 10.70 -2.51
CA VAL A 488 10.80 10.95 -2.70
C VAL A 488 10.43 10.63 -4.15
N PHE A 489 9.52 9.66 -4.33
CA PHE A 489 8.92 9.35 -5.61
C PHE A 489 7.60 10.10 -5.73
N THR A 490 7.46 10.95 -6.73
CA THR A 490 6.18 11.61 -7.02
C THR A 490 5.28 10.72 -7.87
N GLN A 491 3.98 11.01 -7.93
CA GLN A 491 3.06 10.32 -8.83
C GLN A 491 3.50 10.47 -10.29
N ASP A 492 4.00 11.64 -10.70
CA ASP A 492 4.55 11.84 -12.05
C ASP A 492 5.71 10.88 -12.37
N MET A 493 6.62 10.68 -11.41
CA MET A 493 7.72 9.73 -11.58
C MET A 493 7.22 8.30 -11.74
N VAL A 494 6.18 7.92 -10.99
CA VAL A 494 5.55 6.60 -11.07
C VAL A 494 4.84 6.40 -12.40
N LEU A 495 4.07 7.39 -12.85
CA LEU A 495 3.38 7.36 -14.14
C LEU A 495 4.37 7.29 -15.30
N ARG A 496 5.47 8.04 -15.25
CA ARG A 496 6.51 7.96 -16.28
C ARG A 496 7.17 6.57 -16.29
N GLN A 497 7.43 5.98 -15.12
CA GLN A 497 7.95 4.61 -15.04
C GLN A 497 6.98 3.58 -15.62
N LEU A 498 5.68 3.66 -15.32
CA LEU A 498 4.66 2.80 -15.92
C LEU A 498 4.65 2.90 -17.45
N LYS A 499 4.75 4.12 -17.99
CA LYS A 499 4.84 4.37 -19.44
C LYS A 499 6.10 3.72 -20.04
N ILE A 500 7.26 3.88 -19.39
CA ILE A 500 8.52 3.25 -19.82
C ILE A 500 8.37 1.71 -19.83
N PHE A 501 7.75 1.11 -18.80
CA PHE A 501 7.49 -0.33 -18.77
C PHE A 501 6.60 -0.81 -19.92
N ARG A 502 5.53 -0.10 -20.23
CA ARG A 502 4.61 -0.49 -21.30
C ARG A 502 5.19 -0.27 -22.68
N GLU A 503 5.67 0.93 -22.96
CA GLU A 503 6.00 1.35 -24.33
C GLU A 503 7.43 0.98 -24.70
N PHE A 504 8.37 1.16 -23.78
CA PHE A 504 9.79 1.00 -24.09
C PHE A 504 10.29 -0.40 -23.79
N PHE A 505 9.88 -0.98 -22.66
CA PHE A 505 10.15 -2.39 -22.38
C PHE A 505 9.18 -3.36 -23.07
N GLY A 506 8.08 -2.84 -23.65
CA GLY A 506 7.07 -3.65 -24.33
C GLY A 506 6.44 -4.70 -23.41
N ILE A 507 6.23 -4.36 -22.14
CA ILE A 507 5.59 -5.28 -21.19
C ILE A 507 4.11 -5.34 -21.52
N GLU A 508 3.64 -6.55 -21.84
CA GLU A 508 2.26 -6.79 -22.25
C GLU A 508 1.40 -7.25 -21.09
N GLU A 509 0.13 -6.85 -21.12
CA GLU A 509 -0.87 -7.43 -20.26
C GLU A 509 -0.92 -8.96 -20.44
N ARG A 510 -1.35 -9.64 -19.39
CA ARG A 510 -1.56 -11.09 -19.38
C ARG A 510 -0.32 -11.98 -19.33
N LYS A 511 0.87 -11.40 -19.41
CA LYS A 511 2.14 -12.10 -19.22
C LYS A 511 2.45 -12.31 -17.74
N ARG A 512 3.49 -13.10 -17.45
CA ARG A 512 3.95 -13.43 -16.09
C ARG A 512 5.37 -12.92 -15.89
N ASP A 513 5.56 -12.17 -14.80
CA ASP A 513 6.87 -11.72 -14.34
C ASP A 513 7.32 -12.53 -13.12
N LEU A 514 8.60 -12.91 -13.10
CA LEU A 514 9.27 -13.46 -11.93
C LEU A 514 10.21 -12.39 -11.33
N PRO A 515 9.71 -11.53 -10.43
CA PRO A 515 10.47 -10.41 -9.90
C PRO A 515 11.57 -10.87 -8.94
N LEU A 516 12.83 -10.70 -9.34
CA LEU A 516 14.00 -10.85 -8.46
C LEU A 516 14.37 -9.51 -7.80
N LEU A 517 13.67 -8.42 -8.17
CA LEU A 517 13.65 -7.13 -7.49
C LEU A 517 12.18 -6.77 -7.16
N PRO A 518 11.65 -7.24 -6.01
CA PRO A 518 10.21 -7.26 -5.68
C PRO A 518 9.42 -5.96 -5.75
N ILE A 519 10.07 -4.80 -5.58
CA ILE A 519 9.38 -3.51 -5.58
C ILE A 519 8.74 -3.19 -6.93
N PHE A 520 9.30 -3.72 -8.03
CA PHE A 520 8.76 -3.50 -9.37
C PHE A 520 7.41 -4.19 -9.60
N SER A 521 7.06 -5.17 -8.77
CA SER A 521 5.78 -5.87 -8.86
C SER A 521 4.59 -4.94 -8.62
N LEU A 522 4.77 -3.81 -7.92
CA LEU A 522 3.75 -2.74 -7.84
C LEU A 522 3.41 -2.22 -9.25
N PHE A 523 4.42 -1.95 -10.08
CA PHE A 523 4.18 -1.47 -11.44
C PHE A 523 3.64 -2.58 -12.35
N HIS A 524 4.08 -3.84 -12.16
CA HIS A 524 3.67 -4.95 -12.99
C HIS A 524 2.18 -5.29 -12.84
N ILE A 525 1.66 -5.42 -11.61
CA ILE A 525 0.24 -5.72 -11.44
C ILE A 525 -0.67 -4.54 -11.81
N ALA A 526 -0.19 -3.30 -11.68
CA ALA A 526 -0.87 -2.13 -12.25
C ALA A 526 -0.96 -2.18 -13.78
N ASN A 527 0.02 -2.81 -14.44
CA ASN A 527 0.06 -3.04 -15.89
C ASN A 527 -0.56 -4.39 -16.33
N GLY A 528 -1.30 -5.08 -15.47
CA GLY A 528 -2.01 -6.32 -15.85
C GLY A 528 -1.12 -7.56 -16.00
N VAL A 529 0.13 -7.48 -15.54
CA VAL A 529 1.11 -8.58 -15.51
C VAL A 529 0.98 -9.33 -14.19
N THR A 530 0.93 -10.65 -14.24
CA THR A 530 0.91 -11.49 -13.04
C THR A 530 2.30 -11.54 -12.40
N ALA A 531 2.41 -11.22 -11.11
CA ALA A 531 3.68 -11.30 -10.37
C ALA A 531 3.86 -12.68 -9.69
N VAL A 532 4.97 -13.35 -9.96
CA VAL A 532 5.30 -14.67 -9.40
C VAL A 532 6.48 -14.54 -8.43
N PHE A 533 6.21 -14.40 -7.14
CA PHE A 533 7.29 -14.19 -6.16
C PHE A 533 8.01 -15.50 -5.85
N PRO A 534 9.29 -15.68 -6.25
CA PRO A 534 10.03 -16.89 -5.95
C PRO A 534 10.36 -16.98 -4.44
N PRO A 535 10.64 -18.18 -3.91
CA PRO A 535 10.98 -18.39 -2.50
C PRO A 535 12.42 -17.94 -2.18
N ILE A 536 12.70 -16.66 -2.36
CA ILE A 536 14.02 -16.04 -2.14
C ILE A 536 14.01 -15.27 -0.83
N ASP A 537 15.09 -15.39 -0.06
CA ASP A 537 15.40 -14.43 1.01
C ASP A 537 15.99 -13.16 0.37
N PRO A 538 15.27 -12.02 0.37
CA PRO A 538 15.77 -10.80 -0.27
C PRO A 538 17.04 -10.24 0.37
N SER A 539 17.37 -10.64 1.61
CA SER A 539 18.63 -10.27 2.27
C SER A 539 19.82 -11.13 1.86
N LYS A 540 19.55 -12.29 1.20
CA LYS A 540 20.54 -13.25 0.73
C LYS A 540 20.15 -13.83 -0.64
N PRO A 541 19.98 -13.01 -1.68
CA PRO A 541 19.44 -13.48 -2.98
C PRO A 541 20.29 -14.56 -3.63
N LEU A 542 21.61 -14.58 -3.40
CA LEU A 542 22.51 -15.62 -3.90
C LEU A 542 22.35 -16.98 -3.23
N SER A 543 21.60 -17.11 -2.13
CA SER A 543 21.27 -18.42 -1.56
C SER A 543 20.17 -19.14 -2.32
N LEU A 544 19.54 -18.49 -3.31
CA LEU A 544 18.57 -19.12 -4.20
C LEU A 544 19.17 -20.39 -4.84
N ASP A 545 18.39 -21.46 -4.84
CA ASP A 545 18.66 -22.65 -5.65
C ASP A 545 18.19 -22.41 -7.10
N PRO A 546 19.11 -22.38 -8.09
CA PRO A 546 18.76 -22.21 -9.50
C PRO A 546 17.82 -23.29 -10.04
N HIS A 547 17.88 -24.52 -9.50
CA HIS A 547 17.00 -25.62 -9.93
C HIS A 547 15.53 -25.27 -9.67
N ILE A 548 15.22 -24.79 -8.46
CA ILE A 548 13.87 -24.37 -8.06
C ILE A 548 13.37 -23.25 -8.98
N LEU A 549 14.20 -22.26 -9.27
CA LEU A 549 13.81 -21.14 -10.15
C LEU A 549 13.53 -21.63 -11.58
N CYS A 550 14.41 -22.47 -12.14
CA CYS A 550 14.20 -23.01 -13.49
C CYS A 550 12.89 -23.81 -13.57
N LYS A 551 12.58 -24.60 -12.53
CA LYS A 551 11.31 -25.32 -12.44
C LYS A 551 10.11 -24.38 -12.40
N ILE A 552 10.15 -23.31 -11.62
CA ILE A 552 9.07 -22.29 -11.58
C ILE A 552 8.89 -21.62 -12.95
N VAL A 553 10.00 -21.26 -13.61
CA VAL A 553 9.98 -20.64 -14.96
C VAL A 553 9.29 -21.55 -15.97
N SER A 554 9.59 -22.85 -15.93
CA SER A 554 8.99 -23.86 -16.79
C SER A 554 7.52 -24.12 -16.45
N ASP A 555 7.21 -24.42 -15.18
CA ASP A 555 5.86 -24.81 -14.73
C ASP A 555 4.83 -23.68 -14.97
N LEU A 556 5.24 -22.42 -14.81
CA LEU A 556 4.35 -21.26 -14.94
C LEU A 556 4.51 -20.49 -16.25
N GLY A 557 5.41 -20.89 -17.15
CA GLY A 557 5.61 -20.18 -18.41
C GLY A 557 5.94 -18.70 -18.21
N ILE A 558 6.95 -18.40 -17.40
CA ILE A 558 7.35 -17.02 -17.07
C ILE A 558 7.89 -16.33 -18.33
N SER A 559 7.38 -15.12 -18.62
CA SER A 559 7.76 -14.33 -19.79
C SER A 559 8.86 -13.32 -19.47
N TYR A 560 8.75 -12.67 -18.31
CA TYR A 560 9.64 -11.59 -17.91
C TYR A 560 10.32 -11.90 -16.58
N SER A 561 11.52 -11.39 -16.38
CA SER A 561 12.10 -11.37 -15.04
C SER A 561 13.15 -10.27 -14.89
N PHE A 562 13.05 -9.58 -13.75
CA PHE A 562 13.87 -8.42 -13.42
C PHE A 562 14.79 -8.74 -12.24
N GLY A 563 16.11 -8.72 -12.45
CA GLY A 563 17.09 -9.17 -11.45
C GLY A 563 18.47 -8.49 -11.53
N SER A 564 19.39 -8.91 -10.66
CA SER A 564 20.78 -8.43 -10.71
C SER A 564 21.62 -9.26 -11.70
N PRO A 565 22.67 -8.68 -12.31
CA PRO A 565 23.55 -9.40 -13.22
C PRO A 565 24.20 -10.63 -12.57
N THR A 566 24.57 -10.55 -11.30
CA THR A 566 25.21 -11.65 -10.57
C THR A 566 24.26 -12.82 -10.34
N LEU A 567 22.99 -12.54 -10.03
CA LEU A 567 21.99 -13.60 -9.85
C LEU A 567 21.68 -14.28 -11.19
N TRP A 568 21.53 -13.52 -12.26
CA TRP A 568 21.33 -14.07 -13.60
C TRP A 568 22.54 -14.85 -14.13
N LYS A 569 23.76 -14.40 -13.84
CA LYS A 569 24.97 -15.17 -14.15
C LYS A 569 24.95 -16.53 -13.45
N LYS A 570 24.59 -16.59 -12.16
CA LYS A 570 24.47 -17.85 -11.41
C LYS A 570 23.44 -18.79 -12.05
N ILE A 571 22.27 -18.26 -12.42
CA ILE A 571 21.18 -19.04 -13.04
C ILE A 571 21.64 -19.56 -14.41
N ALA A 572 22.20 -18.69 -15.26
CA ALA A 572 22.66 -19.07 -16.60
C ALA A 572 23.78 -20.12 -16.55
N GLN A 573 24.75 -19.97 -15.65
CA GLN A 573 25.82 -20.97 -15.45
C GLN A 573 25.26 -22.34 -15.04
N TYR A 574 24.24 -22.37 -14.18
CA TYR A 574 23.54 -23.60 -13.83
C TYR A 574 22.84 -24.19 -15.05
N CYS A 575 22.07 -23.39 -15.79
CA CYS A 575 21.36 -23.83 -16.99
C CYS A 575 22.30 -24.48 -18.01
N VAL A 576 23.43 -23.84 -18.32
CA VAL A 576 24.43 -24.37 -19.27
C VAL A 576 25.04 -25.68 -18.76
N ARG A 577 25.52 -25.72 -17.50
CA ARG A 577 26.11 -26.93 -16.91
C ARG A 577 25.14 -28.10 -16.82
N SER A 578 23.88 -27.83 -16.48
CA SER A 578 22.84 -28.84 -16.28
C SER A 578 22.04 -29.12 -17.55
N ARG A 579 22.38 -28.51 -18.69
CA ARG A 579 21.66 -28.62 -19.98
C ARG A 579 20.16 -28.30 -19.87
N VAL A 580 19.82 -27.35 -19.00
CA VAL A 580 18.46 -26.81 -18.85
C VAL A 580 18.34 -25.55 -19.70
N ARG A 581 17.23 -25.39 -20.42
CA ARG A 581 16.90 -24.18 -21.18
C ARG A 581 15.66 -23.51 -20.62
N LEU A 582 15.54 -22.20 -20.80
CA LEU A 582 14.41 -21.37 -20.34
C LEU A 582 13.67 -20.78 -21.56
N PRO A 583 12.95 -21.59 -22.35
CA PRO A 583 12.42 -21.17 -23.65
C PRO A 583 11.23 -20.19 -23.57
N THR A 584 10.60 -20.08 -22.40
CA THR A 584 9.43 -19.23 -22.15
C THR A 584 9.78 -17.79 -21.81
N LEU A 585 11.04 -17.54 -21.41
CA LEU A 585 11.51 -16.19 -21.13
C LEU A 585 11.66 -15.40 -22.44
N GLU A 586 10.97 -14.28 -22.50
CA GLU A 586 11.00 -13.32 -23.62
C GLU A 586 11.94 -12.16 -23.30
N LYS A 587 11.93 -11.66 -22.05
CA LYS A 587 12.70 -10.47 -21.65
C LYS A 587 13.34 -10.64 -20.27
N ILE A 588 14.64 -10.36 -20.20
CA ILE A 588 15.40 -10.43 -18.95
C ILE A 588 16.05 -9.07 -18.67
N PHE A 589 15.65 -8.44 -17.58
CA PHE A 589 16.18 -7.14 -17.16
C PHE A 589 17.25 -7.33 -16.09
N MET A 590 18.43 -6.75 -16.33
CA MET A 590 19.58 -6.81 -15.43
C MET A 590 19.96 -5.40 -14.97
N ALA A 591 19.73 -5.10 -13.69
CA ALA A 591 19.94 -3.76 -13.14
C ALA A 591 20.76 -3.75 -11.84
N GLY A 592 21.20 -2.56 -11.44
CA GLY A 592 21.84 -2.31 -10.15
C GLY A 592 23.37 -2.38 -10.16
N ALA A 593 23.98 -2.90 -11.22
CA ALA A 593 25.43 -2.89 -11.45
C ALA A 593 25.73 -2.96 -12.96
N PRO A 594 26.93 -2.54 -13.41
CA PRO A 594 27.38 -2.75 -14.78
C PRO A 594 27.24 -4.23 -15.17
N VAL A 595 26.74 -4.49 -16.39
CA VAL A 595 26.48 -5.85 -16.88
C VAL A 595 27.62 -6.29 -17.79
N PRO A 596 28.41 -7.31 -17.42
CA PRO A 596 29.47 -7.81 -18.29
C PRO A 596 28.90 -8.47 -19.54
N GLN A 597 29.50 -8.23 -20.70
CA GLN A 597 29.13 -8.90 -21.97
C GLN A 597 29.12 -10.43 -21.84
N GLU A 598 30.04 -11.00 -21.07
CA GLU A 598 30.09 -12.45 -20.80
C GLU A 598 28.81 -12.97 -20.12
N THR A 599 28.19 -12.15 -19.26
CA THR A 599 26.91 -12.51 -18.61
C THR A 599 25.79 -12.53 -19.65
N VAL A 600 25.78 -11.60 -20.60
CA VAL A 600 24.81 -11.59 -21.70
C VAL A 600 25.00 -12.81 -22.61
N LYS A 601 26.23 -13.17 -22.95
CA LYS A 601 26.53 -14.35 -23.79
C LYS A 601 26.00 -15.65 -23.17
N ILE A 602 26.35 -15.93 -21.92
CA ILE A 602 25.89 -17.16 -21.26
C ILE A 602 24.38 -17.17 -21.02
N LEU A 603 23.78 -16.00 -20.80
CA LEU A 603 22.32 -15.88 -20.67
C LEU A 603 21.61 -16.18 -21.99
N LYS A 604 22.17 -15.72 -23.13
CA LYS A 604 21.64 -16.05 -24.45
C LYS A 604 21.67 -17.55 -24.73
N GLU A 605 22.68 -18.27 -24.22
CA GLU A 605 22.72 -19.73 -24.31
C GLU A 605 21.66 -20.40 -23.42
N ALA A 606 21.45 -19.90 -22.20
CA ALA A 606 20.46 -20.44 -21.26
C ALA A 606 19.00 -20.16 -21.69
N ALA A 607 18.74 -18.99 -22.27
CA ALA A 607 17.43 -18.51 -22.68
C ALA A 607 17.47 -17.97 -24.13
N PRO A 608 17.54 -18.85 -25.14
CA PRO A 608 17.81 -18.46 -26.54
C PRO A 608 16.74 -17.53 -27.14
N ASN A 609 15.48 -17.72 -26.72
CA ASN A 609 14.34 -16.92 -27.18
C ASN A 609 14.23 -15.56 -26.48
N SER A 610 15.04 -15.30 -25.46
CA SER A 610 14.98 -14.05 -24.71
C SER A 610 15.85 -12.96 -25.34
N GLU A 611 15.42 -11.72 -25.19
CA GLU A 611 16.28 -10.54 -25.27
C GLU A 611 16.59 -10.05 -23.86
N SER A 612 17.84 -9.69 -23.62
CA SER A 612 18.25 -9.13 -22.33
C SER A 612 18.36 -7.61 -22.41
N TYR A 613 18.17 -6.94 -21.30
CA TYR A 613 18.10 -5.49 -21.22
C TYR A 613 18.85 -5.01 -19.99
N THR A 614 19.69 -3.99 -20.13
CA THR A 614 20.58 -3.54 -19.05
C THR A 614 20.32 -2.07 -18.69
N PRO A 615 19.20 -1.78 -17.99
CA PRO A 615 18.88 -0.40 -17.62
C PRO A 615 19.92 0.16 -16.65
N TYR A 616 20.47 1.33 -16.97
CA TYR A 616 21.30 2.11 -16.05
C TYR A 616 20.48 3.21 -15.39
N GLY A 617 20.74 3.43 -14.10
CA GLY A 617 20.05 4.41 -13.30
C GLY A 617 20.38 4.30 -11.81
N ALA A 618 19.69 5.10 -11.01
CA ALA A 618 19.79 5.12 -9.56
C ALA A 618 18.38 5.12 -8.95
N THR A 619 18.27 5.05 -7.62
CA THR A 619 16.94 5.17 -6.97
C THR A 619 16.32 6.53 -7.30
N GLU A 620 17.17 7.54 -7.49
CA GLU A 620 16.81 8.90 -7.86
C GLU A 620 16.43 9.09 -9.33
N ALA A 621 16.79 8.18 -10.23
CA ALA A 621 16.54 8.33 -11.66
C ALA A 621 16.49 6.93 -12.30
N LEU A 622 15.29 6.42 -12.54
CA LEU A 622 15.10 5.04 -12.95
C LEU A 622 14.08 4.90 -14.09
N PRO A 623 14.46 4.27 -15.23
CA PRO A 623 15.82 4.17 -15.78
C PRO A 623 16.29 5.51 -16.39
N VAL A 624 17.61 5.69 -16.53
CA VAL A 624 18.23 6.81 -17.26
C VAL A 624 18.52 6.41 -18.70
N THR A 625 19.20 5.27 -18.89
CA THR A 625 19.51 4.71 -20.21
C THR A 625 19.10 3.25 -20.28
N LEU A 626 19.05 2.74 -21.50
CA LEU A 626 18.86 1.32 -21.77
C LEU A 626 19.71 0.88 -22.96
N VAL A 627 20.20 -0.36 -22.88
CA VAL A 627 20.79 -1.08 -24.01
C VAL A 627 20.30 -2.53 -24.00
N SER A 628 20.04 -3.09 -25.17
CA SER A 628 19.71 -4.51 -25.33
C SER A 628 20.96 -5.38 -25.27
N GLY A 629 20.82 -6.66 -24.95
CA GLY A 629 21.94 -7.60 -24.95
C GLY A 629 22.54 -7.74 -26.34
N SER A 630 21.70 -7.81 -27.36
CA SER A 630 22.13 -7.86 -28.77
C SER A 630 22.96 -6.62 -29.16
N GLU A 631 22.53 -5.41 -28.80
CA GLU A 631 23.31 -4.19 -29.04
C GLU A 631 24.61 -4.17 -28.22
N LEU A 632 24.57 -4.57 -26.95
CA LEU A 632 25.74 -4.60 -26.09
C LEU A 632 26.81 -5.58 -26.60
N LEU A 633 26.41 -6.67 -27.26
CA LEU A 633 27.32 -7.65 -27.87
C LEU A 633 27.85 -7.21 -29.24
N SER A 634 27.10 -6.42 -30.01
CA SER A 634 27.55 -5.93 -31.32
C SER A 634 28.42 -4.67 -31.22
N LYS A 635 28.27 -3.87 -30.15
CA LYS A 635 29.00 -2.62 -29.96
C LYS A 635 30.45 -2.87 -29.55
N THR A 636 31.39 -2.39 -30.36
CA THR A 636 32.79 -2.27 -30.00
C THR A 636 32.95 -1.05 -29.09
N GLY A 637 33.67 -1.19 -27.97
CA GLY A 637 33.87 -0.08 -27.05
C GLY A 637 34.68 1.05 -27.70
N GLU A 638 34.21 2.29 -27.58
CA GLU A 638 34.91 3.47 -28.07
C GLU A 638 35.55 4.19 -26.87
N PRO A 639 36.88 4.35 -26.81
CA PRO A 639 37.53 5.01 -25.70
C PRO A 639 37.23 6.52 -25.69
N ALA A 640 37.32 7.11 -24.50
CA ALA A 640 37.38 8.56 -24.34
C ALA A 640 38.59 9.14 -25.08
N SER A 641 38.60 10.46 -25.34
CA SER A 641 39.73 11.15 -25.96
C SER A 641 41.03 11.03 -25.17
N SER A 642 40.94 10.75 -23.88
CA SER A 642 42.07 10.48 -22.98
C SER A 642 42.55 9.02 -22.95
N GLY A 643 41.88 8.12 -23.70
CA GLY A 643 42.26 6.71 -23.87
C GLY A 643 41.50 5.74 -22.97
N GLU A 644 40.80 6.20 -21.93
CA GLU A 644 40.03 5.34 -21.04
C GLU A 644 38.77 4.77 -21.72
N LEU A 645 38.54 3.48 -21.52
CA LEU A 645 37.32 2.82 -21.99
C LEU A 645 36.33 2.57 -20.84
N GLY A 646 35.20 3.27 -20.88
CA GLY A 646 34.08 3.05 -19.98
C GLY A 646 33.23 1.83 -20.38
N VAL A 647 32.25 1.49 -19.53
CA VAL A 647 31.20 0.51 -19.88
C VAL A 647 30.08 1.23 -20.59
N TYR A 648 29.77 0.84 -21.83
CA TYR A 648 28.61 1.37 -22.55
C TYR A 648 27.32 0.95 -21.82
N VAL A 649 26.52 1.95 -21.44
CA VAL A 649 25.24 1.75 -20.71
C VAL A 649 24.03 2.17 -21.55
N GLY A 650 24.22 2.47 -22.84
CA GLY A 650 23.15 2.79 -23.77
C GLY A 650 22.86 4.27 -23.92
N LYS A 651 21.76 4.56 -24.63
CA LYS A 651 21.26 5.93 -24.88
C LYS A 651 20.17 6.29 -23.89
N ALA A 652 19.93 7.59 -23.73
CA ALA A 652 18.88 8.10 -22.86
C ALA A 652 17.51 7.49 -23.24
N VAL A 653 16.75 7.05 -22.23
CA VAL A 653 15.35 6.68 -22.47
C VAL A 653 14.55 7.92 -22.82
N GLU A 654 13.44 7.77 -23.55
CA GLU A 654 12.61 8.89 -23.96
C GLU A 654 12.29 9.81 -22.75
N GLY A 655 12.34 11.13 -22.95
CA GLY A 655 12.02 12.12 -21.92
C GLY A 655 13.07 12.27 -20.81
N VAL A 656 14.22 11.60 -20.91
CA VAL A 656 15.39 11.82 -20.07
C VAL A 656 16.46 12.56 -20.89
N GLU A 657 16.98 13.63 -20.31
CA GLU A 657 18.16 14.34 -20.83
C GLU A 657 19.38 13.97 -19.99
N ILE A 658 20.51 13.79 -20.66
CA ILE A 658 21.81 13.48 -20.03
C ILE A 658 22.81 14.57 -20.45
N LYS A 659 23.54 15.09 -19.46
CA LYS A 659 24.71 15.94 -19.70
C LYS A 659 25.91 15.38 -18.95
N VAL A 660 27.09 15.59 -19.53
CA VAL A 660 28.36 15.33 -18.88
C VAL A 660 29.00 16.69 -18.62
N ILE A 661 29.32 16.98 -17.36
CA ILE A 661 29.82 18.29 -16.94
C ILE A 661 31.22 18.19 -16.36
N LYS A 662 31.97 19.29 -16.39
CA LYS A 662 33.25 19.39 -15.71
C LYS A 662 33.07 19.04 -14.22
N PRO A 663 33.80 18.04 -13.70
CA PRO A 663 33.64 17.61 -12.31
C PRO A 663 33.94 18.76 -11.35
N LYS A 664 33.03 19.00 -10.41
CA LYS A 664 33.17 20.03 -9.37
C LYS A 664 32.76 19.48 -8.01
N ASP A 665 33.57 19.76 -6.99
CA ASP A 665 33.22 19.45 -5.61
C ASP A 665 32.32 20.54 -5.02
N GLY A 666 31.54 20.18 -4.00
CA GLY A 666 30.58 21.10 -3.37
C GLY A 666 29.25 21.24 -4.13
N ILE A 667 28.50 22.29 -3.77
CA ILE A 667 27.14 22.57 -4.25
C ILE A 667 27.18 23.28 -5.61
N ILE A 668 26.28 22.87 -6.50
CA ILE A 668 25.95 23.58 -7.75
C ILE A 668 24.46 23.88 -7.63
N ASP A 669 24.13 25.12 -7.32
CA ASP A 669 22.77 25.58 -7.04
C ASP A 669 21.96 25.86 -8.30
N ASP A 670 22.62 26.28 -9.39
CA ASP A 670 21.98 26.66 -10.66
C ASP A 670 22.72 26.09 -11.89
N ILE A 671 21.95 25.70 -12.91
CA ILE A 671 22.46 25.11 -14.16
C ILE A 671 23.31 26.08 -14.98
N SER A 672 23.16 27.39 -14.85
CA SER A 672 24.03 28.36 -15.53
C SER A 672 25.51 28.29 -15.08
N LYS A 673 25.78 27.65 -13.93
CA LYS A 673 27.13 27.53 -13.35
C LYS A 673 27.86 26.24 -13.75
N ILE A 674 27.30 25.42 -14.64
CA ILE A 674 27.98 24.22 -15.16
C ILE A 674 28.81 24.55 -16.40
N SER A 675 29.84 23.74 -16.65
CA SER A 675 30.54 23.69 -17.94
C SER A 675 30.34 22.29 -18.50
N GLU A 676 29.72 22.20 -19.67
CA GLU A 676 29.50 20.91 -20.35
C GLU A 676 30.80 20.41 -20.99
N MET A 677 31.01 19.10 -20.93
CA MET A 677 32.13 18.41 -21.60
C MET A 677 31.75 18.10 -23.05
N GLY A 678 32.74 18.04 -23.94
CA GLY A 678 32.56 17.59 -25.32
C GLY A 678 32.29 16.08 -25.44
N SER A 679 31.96 15.63 -26.65
CA SER A 679 31.90 14.19 -26.94
C SER A 679 33.25 13.53 -26.66
N TYR A 680 33.21 12.32 -26.10
CA TYR A 680 34.37 11.53 -25.67
C TYR A 680 35.21 12.15 -24.54
N GLU A 681 34.77 13.23 -23.90
CA GLU A 681 35.44 13.80 -22.74
C GLU A 681 34.80 13.32 -21.43
N ILE A 682 35.62 12.82 -20.50
CA ILE A 682 35.14 12.30 -19.22
C ILE A 682 34.77 13.42 -18.26
N GLY A 683 33.55 13.37 -17.73
CA GLY A 683 33.05 14.29 -16.71
C GLY A 683 32.05 13.67 -15.75
N GLU A 684 31.41 14.50 -14.94
CA GLU A 684 30.35 14.10 -14.01
C GLU A 684 29.01 14.01 -14.75
N VAL A 685 28.30 12.90 -14.60
CA VAL A 685 27.00 12.65 -15.25
C VAL A 685 25.89 13.33 -14.44
N ILE A 686 25.09 14.16 -15.11
CA ILE A 686 23.86 14.75 -14.59
C ILE A 686 22.68 14.42 -15.50
N VAL A 687 21.50 14.29 -14.90
CA VAL A 687 20.28 13.85 -15.62
C VAL A 687 19.09 14.70 -15.25
N LYS A 688 18.15 14.87 -16.20
CA LYS A 688 16.87 15.55 -15.98
C LYS A 688 15.76 14.77 -16.69
N GLY A 689 14.58 14.70 -16.08
CA GLY A 689 13.44 14.01 -16.68
C GLY A 689 12.29 13.82 -15.68
N ALA A 690 11.11 13.46 -16.19
CA ALA A 690 9.92 13.29 -15.34
C ALA A 690 10.02 12.10 -14.35
N ASN A 691 10.88 11.12 -14.66
CA ASN A 691 11.22 10.00 -13.77
C ASN A 691 12.43 10.28 -12.85
N VAL A 692 12.96 11.51 -12.86
CA VAL A 692 14.07 11.93 -11.99
C VAL A 692 13.51 12.59 -10.73
N SER A 693 14.04 12.15 -9.58
CA SER A 693 13.70 12.63 -8.25
C SER A 693 14.00 14.11 -8.11
N ARG A 694 13.06 14.82 -7.48
CA ARG A 694 13.17 16.25 -7.16
C ARG A 694 13.81 16.49 -5.80
N SER A 695 13.65 15.56 -4.87
CA SER A 695 14.10 15.74 -3.48
C SER A 695 14.32 14.42 -2.72
N TYR A 696 15.07 14.55 -1.63
CA TYR A 696 15.21 13.58 -0.55
C TYR A 696 14.37 14.02 0.65
N HIS A 697 13.73 13.05 1.31
CA HIS A 697 12.91 13.26 2.49
C HIS A 697 13.75 13.76 3.67
N LYS A 698 13.34 14.89 4.27
CA LYS A 698 13.96 15.52 5.45
C LYS A 698 15.50 15.60 5.36
N ASN A 699 16.04 15.91 4.17
CA ASN A 699 17.49 15.97 3.95
C ASN A 699 17.90 17.14 3.03
N PRO A 700 17.82 18.39 3.53
CA PRO A 700 18.15 19.58 2.75
C PRO A 700 19.62 19.60 2.27
N ALA A 701 20.56 19.08 3.08
CA ALA A 701 21.97 19.00 2.70
C ALA A 701 22.19 18.08 1.49
N ALA A 702 21.54 16.91 1.46
CA ALA A 702 21.61 16.03 0.29
C ALA A 702 20.91 16.61 -0.94
N ASN A 703 19.83 17.38 -0.75
CA ASN A 703 19.18 18.10 -1.84
C ASN A 703 20.13 19.12 -2.46
N ALA A 704 20.71 20.01 -1.65
CA ALA A 704 21.66 21.02 -2.13
C ALA A 704 22.89 20.40 -2.80
N ALA A 705 23.40 19.27 -2.29
CA ALA A 705 24.57 18.61 -2.87
C ALA A 705 24.30 17.92 -4.22
N SER A 706 23.06 17.49 -4.47
CA SER A 706 22.73 16.57 -5.57
C SER A 706 21.65 17.05 -6.54
N LYS A 707 20.99 18.18 -6.28
CA LYS A 707 19.96 18.77 -7.14
C LYS A 707 20.41 20.16 -7.59
N ILE A 708 20.45 20.38 -8.90
CA ILE A 708 20.82 21.64 -9.53
C ILE A 708 19.54 22.28 -10.08
N SER A 709 19.27 23.53 -9.71
CA SER A 709 18.06 24.22 -10.15
C SER A 709 18.13 24.55 -11.65
N ASP A 710 17.00 24.44 -12.33
CA ASP A 710 16.80 24.87 -13.71
C ASP A 710 15.53 25.73 -13.74
N THR A 711 15.69 27.06 -13.87
CA THR A 711 14.57 28.02 -13.76
C THR A 711 13.50 27.82 -14.83
N ARG A 712 13.79 27.07 -15.90
CA ARG A 712 12.87 26.81 -17.01
C ARG A 712 12.29 25.40 -17.00
N GLY A 713 12.57 24.57 -15.98
CA GLY A 713 12.12 23.18 -15.98
C GLY A 713 12.33 22.41 -14.68
N LEU A 714 12.42 21.08 -14.82
CA LEU A 714 12.71 20.19 -13.70
C LEU A 714 14.19 20.33 -13.26
N PRO A 715 14.51 20.14 -11.97
CA PRO A 715 15.89 20.19 -11.51
C PRO A 715 16.72 19.06 -12.12
N TRP A 716 18.00 19.33 -12.38
CA TRP A 716 18.96 18.30 -12.75
C TRP A 716 19.41 17.54 -11.51
N HIS A 717 19.59 16.23 -11.63
CA HIS A 717 20.15 15.39 -10.59
C HIS A 717 21.58 14.99 -10.94
N ARG A 718 22.49 15.21 -9.99
CA ARG A 718 23.87 14.71 -10.07
C ARG A 718 23.91 13.24 -9.70
N MET A 719 24.27 12.39 -10.66
CA MET A 719 24.28 10.93 -10.46
C MET A 719 25.40 10.47 -9.50
N GLY A 720 26.42 11.31 -9.30
CA GLY A 720 27.63 10.94 -8.57
C GLY A 720 28.51 9.95 -9.34
N ASP A 721 28.30 9.86 -10.65
CA ASP A 721 28.95 8.95 -11.58
C ASP A 721 29.82 9.74 -12.56
N MET A 722 30.93 9.15 -12.97
CA MET A 722 31.84 9.65 -14.01
C MET A 722 31.55 8.92 -15.32
N GLY A 723 31.58 9.64 -16.44
CA GLY A 723 31.34 9.06 -17.76
C GLY A 723 31.53 10.06 -18.89
N TYR A 724 31.30 9.61 -20.11
CA TYR A 724 31.37 10.42 -21.34
C TYR A 724 30.28 9.99 -22.32
N LEU A 725 29.93 10.89 -23.25
CA LEU A 725 28.99 10.62 -24.34
C LEU A 725 29.74 10.41 -25.65
N ASP A 726 29.35 9.42 -26.44
CA ASP A 726 29.75 9.32 -27.85
C ASP A 726 29.02 10.38 -28.71
N ARG A 727 29.36 10.47 -30.00
CA ARG A 727 28.73 11.42 -30.94
C ARG A 727 27.25 11.15 -31.17
N GLU A 728 26.77 9.95 -30.88
CA GLU A 728 25.38 9.53 -31.04
C GLU A 728 24.56 9.63 -29.74
N GLY A 729 25.14 10.21 -28.67
CA GLY A 729 24.49 10.34 -27.36
C GLY A 729 24.49 9.06 -26.51
N GLY A 730 25.31 8.08 -26.86
CA GLY A 730 25.55 6.88 -26.07
C GLY A 730 26.44 7.15 -24.86
N LEU A 731 26.00 6.73 -23.67
CA LEU A 731 26.71 6.96 -22.42
C LEU A 731 27.67 5.82 -22.08
N TYR A 732 28.91 6.18 -21.73
CA TYR A 732 29.93 5.28 -21.21
C TYR A 732 30.22 5.60 -19.75
N PHE A 733 30.02 4.61 -18.87
CA PHE A 733 30.21 4.73 -17.42
C PHE A 733 31.65 4.37 -17.01
N CYS A 734 32.32 5.30 -16.31
CA CYS A 734 33.73 5.18 -15.89
C CYS A 734 33.91 4.93 -14.37
N GLY A 735 32.82 4.90 -13.59
CA GLY A 735 32.85 4.65 -12.15
C GLY A 735 32.21 5.76 -11.32
N ARG A 736 32.27 5.64 -9.99
CA ARG A 736 31.74 6.66 -9.07
C ARG A 736 32.72 7.79 -8.89
N LYS A 737 32.24 9.05 -8.86
CA LYS A 737 33.08 10.23 -8.61
C LYS A 737 33.84 10.13 -7.28
N SER A 738 33.20 9.59 -6.24
CA SER A 738 33.82 9.39 -4.91
C SER A 738 34.93 8.34 -4.87
N HIS A 739 35.08 7.55 -5.94
CA HIS A 739 36.08 6.48 -6.03
C HIS A 739 37.25 6.84 -6.96
N VAL A 740 37.20 8.01 -7.61
CA VAL A 740 38.28 8.51 -8.47
C VAL A 740 39.51 8.77 -7.61
N VAL A 741 40.67 8.26 -8.04
CA VAL A 741 41.96 8.52 -7.38
C VAL A 741 42.71 9.58 -8.19
N ARG A 742 43.22 10.61 -7.51
CA ARG A 742 44.04 11.66 -8.13
C ARG A 742 45.45 11.54 -7.59
N TRP A 743 46.43 11.38 -8.47
CA TRP A 743 47.83 11.16 -8.08
C TRP A 743 48.77 11.69 -9.16
N ASN A 744 49.76 12.50 -8.78
CA ASN A 744 50.76 13.11 -9.67
C ASN A 744 50.14 13.73 -10.95
N GLU A 745 49.14 14.61 -10.76
CA GLU A 745 48.37 15.27 -11.83
C GLU A 745 47.51 14.34 -12.72
N LYS A 746 47.65 13.02 -12.59
CA LYS A 746 46.84 12.02 -13.29
C LYS A 746 45.58 11.66 -12.51
N ILE A 747 44.52 11.38 -13.25
CA ILE A 747 43.23 10.95 -12.71
C ILE A 747 43.02 9.48 -13.08
N PHE A 748 42.74 8.64 -12.08
CA PHE A 748 42.49 7.23 -12.26
C PHE A 748 41.00 6.94 -12.04
N TYR A 749 40.33 6.57 -13.12
CA TYR A 749 38.92 6.18 -13.10
C TYR A 749 38.79 4.68 -12.79
N PRO A 750 37.94 4.28 -11.82
CA PRO A 750 37.88 2.89 -11.36
C PRO A 750 37.63 1.88 -12.46
N ILE A 751 36.61 2.11 -13.32
CA ILE A 751 36.22 1.11 -14.32
C ILE A 751 37.29 0.92 -15.41
N PRO A 752 37.81 1.99 -16.05
CA PRO A 752 38.90 1.85 -17.02
C PRO A 752 40.15 1.17 -16.44
N VAL A 753 40.53 1.53 -15.22
CA VAL A 753 41.72 0.96 -14.55
C VAL A 753 41.51 -0.51 -14.18
N GLU A 754 40.40 -0.83 -13.53
CA GLU A 754 40.11 -2.20 -13.07
C GLU A 754 39.96 -3.17 -14.26
N ARG A 755 39.48 -2.68 -15.41
CA ARG A 755 39.34 -3.47 -16.64
C ARG A 755 40.66 -4.12 -17.06
N VAL A 756 41.79 -3.40 -16.97
CA VAL A 756 43.12 -3.91 -17.36
C VAL A 756 43.46 -5.17 -16.56
N PHE A 757 43.30 -5.11 -15.24
CA PHE A 757 43.63 -6.23 -14.35
C PHE A 757 42.58 -7.35 -14.40
N ASN A 758 41.31 -7.04 -14.66
CA ASN A 758 40.23 -8.02 -14.78
C ASN A 758 40.35 -8.91 -16.04
N CYS A 759 41.27 -8.60 -16.96
CA CYS A 759 41.61 -9.48 -18.08
C CYS A 759 42.42 -10.72 -17.65
N HIS A 760 43.00 -10.73 -16.45
CA HIS A 760 43.79 -11.85 -15.97
C HIS A 760 42.92 -13.08 -15.66
N PRO A 761 43.22 -14.29 -16.19
CA PRO A 761 42.33 -15.46 -16.11
C PRO A 761 42.09 -15.98 -14.69
N LYS A 762 43.04 -15.72 -13.77
CA LYS A 762 42.94 -16.12 -12.35
C LYS A 762 42.21 -15.10 -11.47
N ILE A 763 41.85 -13.93 -11.99
CA ILE A 763 41.22 -12.85 -11.21
C ILE A 763 39.72 -12.79 -11.49
N ASN A 764 38.94 -12.74 -10.41
CA ASN A 764 37.48 -12.60 -10.48
C ASN A 764 37.08 -11.13 -10.67
N ARG A 765 37.73 -10.24 -9.91
CA ARG A 765 37.50 -8.79 -9.92
C ARG A 765 38.64 -8.05 -9.22
N THR A 766 38.76 -6.77 -9.50
CA THR A 766 39.70 -5.85 -8.85
C THR A 766 39.00 -4.60 -8.34
N ALA A 767 39.65 -3.88 -7.42
CA ALA A 767 39.24 -2.56 -6.95
C ALA A 767 40.43 -1.61 -6.97
N LEU A 768 40.26 -0.47 -7.64
CA LEU A 768 41.09 0.71 -7.47
C LEU A 768 40.77 1.36 -6.12
N VAL A 769 41.80 1.59 -5.31
CA VAL A 769 41.73 2.18 -3.98
C VAL A 769 42.74 3.31 -3.87
N ASP A 770 42.33 4.41 -3.25
CA ASP A 770 43.22 5.51 -2.89
C ASP A 770 44.10 5.11 -1.69
N GLY A 771 45.40 4.91 -1.93
CA GLY A 771 46.39 4.60 -0.91
C GLY A 771 46.92 5.83 -0.15
N GLY A 772 46.40 7.03 -0.40
CA GLY A 772 46.91 8.27 0.18
C GLY A 772 48.33 8.58 -0.33
N MET A 773 49.30 8.68 0.58
CA MET A 773 50.69 9.01 0.25
C MET A 773 51.41 7.96 -0.61
N ILE A 774 50.85 6.76 -0.75
CA ILE A 774 51.42 5.67 -1.57
C ILE A 774 50.88 5.71 -3.01
N GLY A 775 49.84 6.52 -3.27
CA GLY A 775 49.20 6.63 -4.56
C GLY A 775 48.14 5.55 -4.83
N PRO A 776 47.80 5.30 -6.11
CA PRO A 776 46.76 4.34 -6.49
C PRO A 776 47.19 2.90 -6.18
N VAL A 777 46.27 2.12 -5.59
CA VAL A 777 46.48 0.72 -5.21
C VAL A 777 45.42 -0.16 -5.86
N ILE A 778 45.83 -1.32 -6.38
CA ILE A 778 44.91 -2.34 -6.87
C ILE A 778 44.75 -3.44 -5.84
N VAL A 779 43.52 -3.69 -5.41
CA VAL A 779 43.18 -4.86 -4.60
C VAL A 779 42.49 -5.88 -5.50
N ALA A 780 43.13 -7.02 -5.71
CA ALA A 780 42.62 -8.09 -6.57
C ALA A 780 42.02 -9.24 -5.75
N GLU A 781 40.86 -9.71 -6.19
CA GLU A 781 40.19 -10.91 -5.68
C GLU A 781 40.37 -12.05 -6.70
N PRO A 782 41.17 -13.08 -6.37
CA PRO A 782 41.30 -14.25 -7.21
C PRO A 782 39.97 -15.03 -7.35
N THR A 783 39.80 -15.69 -8.49
CA THR A 783 38.70 -16.64 -8.70
C THR A 783 38.79 -17.79 -7.69
N PRO A 784 37.66 -18.31 -7.15
CA PRO A 784 37.71 -19.46 -6.24
C PRO A 784 38.53 -20.63 -6.82
N GLY A 785 39.49 -21.14 -6.05
CA GLY A 785 40.47 -22.15 -6.48
C GLY A 785 41.79 -21.59 -7.01
N PHE A 786 41.92 -20.27 -7.17
CA PHE A 786 43.16 -19.60 -7.59
C PHE A 786 43.78 -18.72 -6.51
N TRP A 787 43.44 -18.98 -5.24
CA TRP A 787 44.15 -18.35 -4.13
C TRP A 787 45.59 -18.92 -4.06
N PRO A 788 46.63 -18.09 -3.95
CA PRO A 788 48.01 -18.58 -3.96
C PRO A 788 48.33 -19.47 -2.75
N GLU A 789 49.00 -20.59 -2.99
CA GLU A 789 49.42 -21.57 -1.98
C GLU A 789 50.82 -21.22 -1.44
N GLY A 790 50.92 -20.07 -0.75
CA GLY A 790 52.16 -19.59 -0.14
C GLY A 790 52.76 -18.35 -0.81
N ASP A 791 53.90 -17.89 -0.30
CA ASP A 791 54.47 -16.59 -0.67
C ASP A 791 54.99 -16.54 -2.11
N ARG A 792 55.60 -17.62 -2.59
CA ARG A 792 56.12 -17.70 -3.97
C ARG A 792 55.00 -17.57 -5.01
N ASP A 793 53.89 -18.27 -4.82
CA ASP A 793 52.74 -18.20 -5.72
C ASP A 793 52.03 -16.85 -5.64
N ARG A 794 52.01 -16.24 -4.44
CA ARG A 794 51.49 -14.90 -4.22
C ARG A 794 52.32 -13.86 -4.96
N GLU A 795 53.65 -13.91 -4.85
CA GLU A 795 54.55 -13.01 -5.56
C GLU A 795 54.46 -13.19 -7.07
N ARG A 796 54.36 -14.43 -7.55
CA ARG A 796 54.15 -14.72 -8.97
C ARG A 796 52.86 -14.08 -9.49
N LEU A 797 51.72 -14.29 -8.81
CA LEU A 797 50.44 -13.71 -9.24
C LEU A 797 50.46 -12.18 -9.19
N ILE A 798 51.09 -11.59 -8.17
CA ILE A 798 51.28 -10.13 -8.08
C ILE A 798 52.18 -9.63 -9.23
N GLY A 799 53.23 -10.37 -9.58
CA GLY A 799 54.10 -10.10 -10.72
C GLY A 799 53.34 -10.11 -12.04
N GLU A 800 52.57 -11.17 -12.30
CA GLU A 800 51.69 -11.32 -13.49
C GLU A 800 50.76 -10.09 -13.62
N LEU A 801 50.15 -9.64 -12.51
CA LEU A 801 49.29 -8.45 -12.52
C LEU A 801 50.05 -7.14 -12.70
N ARG A 802 51.28 -7.02 -12.17
CA ARG A 802 52.11 -5.83 -12.33
C ARG A 802 52.56 -5.67 -13.77
N GLU A 803 52.96 -6.76 -14.42
CA GLU A 803 53.31 -6.78 -15.84
C GLU A 803 52.14 -6.33 -16.71
N LEU A 804 50.93 -6.86 -16.45
CA LEU A 804 49.70 -6.40 -17.11
C LEU A 804 49.46 -4.90 -16.91
N GLY A 805 49.61 -4.40 -15.69
CA GLY A 805 49.42 -2.98 -15.38
C GLY A 805 50.47 -2.08 -16.04
N GLN A 806 51.72 -2.52 -16.15
CA GLN A 806 52.82 -1.79 -16.76
C GLN A 806 52.72 -1.73 -18.29
N ALA A 807 52.12 -2.73 -18.92
CA ALA A 807 51.90 -2.77 -20.36
C ALA A 807 50.84 -1.75 -20.85
N ASP A 808 49.99 -1.25 -19.96
CA ASP A 808 48.91 -0.31 -20.30
C ASP A 808 49.24 1.13 -19.85
N PRO A 809 49.19 2.13 -20.76
CA PRO A 809 49.48 3.54 -20.44
C PRO A 809 48.62 4.13 -19.31
N LEU A 810 47.41 3.62 -19.11
CA LEU A 810 46.48 4.07 -18.06
C LEU A 810 46.95 3.63 -16.68
N THR A 811 47.55 2.45 -16.57
CA THR A 811 47.88 1.80 -15.28
C THR A 811 49.37 1.67 -15.00
N LYS A 812 50.25 2.08 -15.91
CA LYS A 812 51.72 1.95 -15.74
C LYS A 812 52.29 2.56 -14.45
N ASP A 813 51.62 3.56 -13.90
CA ASP A 813 52.03 4.28 -12.69
C ASP A 813 51.53 3.59 -11.39
N ILE A 814 50.80 2.49 -11.51
CA ILE A 814 50.27 1.70 -10.38
C ILE A 814 51.28 0.60 -10.03
N SER A 815 52.04 0.80 -8.95
CA SER A 815 53.09 -0.13 -8.52
C SER A 815 52.63 -1.13 -7.45
N LEU A 816 51.66 -0.77 -6.62
CA LEU A 816 51.21 -1.57 -5.49
C LEU A 816 49.94 -2.36 -5.82
N ILE A 817 50.07 -3.69 -5.71
CA ILE A 817 48.99 -4.65 -5.90
C ILE A 817 48.89 -5.51 -4.64
N LEU A 818 47.68 -5.66 -4.12
CA LEU A 818 47.37 -6.48 -2.94
C LEU A 818 46.32 -7.54 -3.30
N LEU A 819 46.45 -8.73 -2.72
CA LEU A 819 45.48 -9.81 -2.88
C LEU A 819 44.57 -9.90 -1.66
N ARG A 820 43.27 -10.08 -1.89
CA ARG A 820 42.27 -10.30 -0.84
C ARG A 820 41.33 -11.43 -1.25
N GLN A 821 41.02 -12.33 -0.33
CA GLN A 821 40.18 -13.51 -0.63
C GLN A 821 38.77 -13.14 -1.11
N SER A 822 38.22 -12.03 -0.63
CA SER A 822 36.93 -11.51 -1.06
C SER A 822 36.86 -10.00 -0.82
N LEU A 823 36.42 -9.25 -1.83
CA LEU A 823 36.16 -7.82 -1.69
C LEU A 823 34.85 -7.59 -0.92
N PRO A 824 34.79 -6.56 -0.07
CA PRO A 824 33.57 -6.22 0.63
C PRO A 824 32.56 -5.62 -0.37
N VAL A 825 31.45 -6.30 -0.61
CA VAL A 825 30.42 -5.88 -1.59
C VAL A 825 29.03 -5.82 -0.97
N ASP A 826 28.11 -5.12 -1.63
CA ASP A 826 26.71 -5.05 -1.23
C ASP A 826 26.04 -6.43 -1.24
N SER A 827 25.24 -6.72 -0.20
CA SER A 827 24.57 -8.02 -0.01
C SER A 827 23.54 -8.36 -1.08
N ARG A 828 22.91 -7.33 -1.69
CA ARG A 828 21.79 -7.47 -2.63
C ARG A 828 22.24 -7.84 -4.04
N HIS A 829 23.24 -7.17 -4.58
CA HIS A 829 23.71 -7.41 -5.95
C HIS A 829 25.03 -8.15 -5.99
N ASN A 830 25.80 -8.19 -4.88
CA ASN A 830 27.13 -8.76 -4.81
C ASN A 830 28.09 -8.15 -5.87
N ALA A 831 27.94 -6.84 -6.10
CA ALA A 831 28.60 -6.15 -7.21
C ALA A 831 29.20 -4.79 -6.81
N LYS A 832 28.55 -4.02 -5.94
CA LYS A 832 29.04 -2.70 -5.49
C LYS A 832 30.05 -2.87 -4.37
N ILE A 833 31.31 -2.52 -4.65
CA ILE A 833 32.42 -2.65 -3.70
C ILE A 833 32.42 -1.49 -2.70
N TYR A 834 32.43 -1.81 -1.40
CA TYR A 834 32.61 -0.86 -0.30
C TYR A 834 34.07 -0.40 -0.20
N ARG A 835 34.46 0.55 -1.05
CA ARG A 835 35.86 1.01 -1.16
C ARG A 835 36.39 1.70 0.09
N ASP A 836 35.52 2.31 0.91
CA ASP A 836 35.95 2.90 2.18
C ASP A 836 36.57 1.84 3.12
N ARG A 837 35.96 0.64 3.18
CA ARG A 837 36.52 -0.49 3.96
C ARG A 837 37.82 -1.01 3.38
N LEU A 838 37.96 -0.98 2.06
CA LEU A 838 39.21 -1.35 1.42
C LEU A 838 40.29 -0.31 1.69
N ARG A 839 39.96 0.98 1.72
CA ARG A 839 40.90 2.04 2.05
C ARG A 839 41.48 1.86 3.45
N ASP A 840 40.63 1.59 4.44
CA ASP A 840 41.07 1.33 5.81
C ASP A 840 41.96 0.07 5.89
N TRP A 841 41.57 -1.00 5.18
CA TRP A 841 42.36 -2.23 5.10
C TRP A 841 43.71 -2.02 4.40
N VAL A 842 43.74 -1.31 3.26
CA VAL A 842 44.98 -1.01 2.52
C VAL A 842 45.95 -0.22 3.39
N LYS A 843 45.47 0.76 4.16
CA LYS A 843 46.31 1.52 5.09
C LYS A 843 46.97 0.60 6.12
N ALA A 844 46.19 -0.28 6.75
CA ALA A 844 46.70 -1.23 7.74
C ALA A 844 47.71 -2.23 7.13
N GLU A 845 47.43 -2.76 5.94
CA GLU A 845 48.34 -3.67 5.23
C GLU A 845 49.68 -3.01 4.88
N VAL A 846 49.65 -1.76 4.41
CA VAL A 846 50.88 -1.06 4.05
C VAL A 846 51.68 -0.69 5.29
N GLU A 847 51.03 -0.30 6.38
CA GLU A 847 51.70 -0.03 7.66
C GLU A 847 52.35 -1.30 8.23
N SER A 848 51.66 -2.43 8.20
CA SER A 848 52.19 -3.74 8.59
C SER A 848 53.43 -4.14 7.77
N LYS A 849 53.39 -3.96 6.45
CA LYS A 849 54.55 -4.24 5.57
C LYS A 849 55.72 -3.29 5.80
N ARG A 850 55.47 -2.02 6.14
CA ARG A 850 56.51 -1.07 6.51
C ARG A 850 57.20 -1.46 7.82
N ILE A 851 56.43 -1.87 8.83
CA ILE A 851 56.95 -2.34 10.11
C ILE A 851 57.76 -3.63 9.94
N ALA A 852 57.27 -4.59 9.14
CA ALA A 852 57.99 -5.82 8.83
C ALA A 852 59.32 -5.57 8.11
N ALA A 853 59.39 -4.59 7.19
CA ALA A 853 60.63 -4.19 6.53
C ALA A 853 61.61 -3.44 7.45
N HIS A 854 61.12 -2.73 8.49
CA HIS A 854 61.94 -2.08 9.52
C HIS A 854 62.47 -3.03 10.59
N LEU A 855 61.86 -4.22 10.76
CA LEU A 855 62.32 -5.24 11.71
C LEU A 855 63.30 -6.25 11.07
N THR A 856 63.44 -6.23 9.75
CA THR A 856 64.37 -7.06 8.97
C THR A 856 65.55 -6.29 8.38
N THR A 857 65.63 -4.97 8.67
CA THR A 857 66.79 -4.10 8.44
C THR A 857 67.42 -3.75 9.78
#